data_AF-A0A4D4N9B2-F1
#
_entry.id   AF-A0A4D4N9B2-F1
#
_cell.length_a   1.000
_cell.length_b   1.000
_cell.length_c   1.000
_cell.angle_alpha   90.00
_cell.angle_beta   90.00
_cell.angle_gamma   90.00
#
_symmetry.space_group_name_H-M   'P 1'
#
loop_
_entity.id
_entity.type
_entity.pdbx_description
1 polymer ?
#
loop_
_entity_poly.entity_id
_entity_poly.type
_entity_poly.pdbx_seq_one_letter_code
_entity_poly.pdbx_strand_id
1 'polypeptide(L)'
;MSEANPLKRAARKITNSLQDNGATPEEGIPGRPGPESPSVAEPTEPRDPLPPKPDQSGPDTVSPTGQPTGADQARMAQSGSYLTTAQSTRLYDTDHSLKAGPRGPVLLQDHHLREKVMHFDHERIPERVVHARGAAAHGVFQSYGTAASVTKAAFLSEDKETPVFVRFSTVLGSRGSSDTVRDTRGFATKFYTSEGVFDLVGNNIPVFFIQDAIKFPDVIHAGKPHPDREIPQAQSAHDTFWDFVTLHTEATHHTLWNMSDRGIPRSYRMMEGFGVHTFRLVNAEGATTLVKFHWKPKLGVHSLVWEEAQITNGVDPDFHRRDLADAIEAGAHPQWELGIQTFPDTPDQTFEGIDLLDPTNLVPEELAPVQPVGLLTLMRNPSNFFAETEQVAFHVGHLVPGVDVTDDPLLAGRLFSYLDTQITRLGGPNFPQLPINRPHAPVNDMLRDGMHQTAVHRGVAPYRPNSLDGGCPFLAGADTGAFVETPVRVPEAAKVREAPESFADHFSQPRRFWLSMSPIEREHIIAAYTFELGKCYEQAVKERALQVLANIDPNLCAEVATGLGLPAPQPTVPLAEVEASPALSQVGGTWPTDGRVIGIVIGPDGDLRGVSAVREAVLDASMVPLVVAPAGGVFGSGEGMVTVQRTYATARSVEFDAILLAGTPGVGGDAYGARDAKAFPAPRSRRPVTPASDCWCRRPFGTARPSARGPAARRSSKHPGCPSTRRAWWSVTQAPAPWRSSPVCWASIARGTGSGLCERSASERPGRRPGFAPDTAGLSYAGSRPFRRRPPRRLVTQGMTMQTFLPFPDFAASAAALDPRRLGKQRVEALQLLRGLMVPGYGWRHHPAVRMWTGYEEALVRYGLEVCCVWTAAGRADTCAGSLMTDFTAHRADVGVRTQERLAADGELPPWLGNPAFHRSHRSALRRKDPGFYAPLFPDVPEDLPYVWPASDRSR
;
A
#
# COMPACT_ATOMS: atom_id res chain seq x y z
N MET A 1 -2.52 -10.40 52.45
CA MET A 1 -1.51 -10.31 51.38
C MET A 1 -1.89 -11.35 50.34
N SER A 2 -2.63 -10.96 49.30
CA SER A 2 -3.14 -11.91 48.30
C SER A 2 -1.99 -12.34 47.38
N GLU A 3 -1.79 -13.65 47.24
CA GLU A 3 -0.87 -14.22 46.27
C GLU A 3 -1.14 -13.64 44.87
N ALA A 4 -0.10 -13.07 44.26
CA ALA A 4 -0.19 -12.57 42.91
C ALA A 4 -0.52 -13.73 41.97
N ASN A 5 -1.66 -13.60 41.27
CA ASN A 5 -2.18 -14.50 40.24
C ASN A 5 -1.04 -15.07 39.37
N PRO A 6 -0.93 -16.41 39.22
CA PRO A 6 0.08 -17.05 38.36
C PRO A 6 0.14 -16.43 36.95
N LEU A 7 -1.02 -16.02 36.40
CA LEU A 7 -1.16 -15.33 35.11
C LEU A 7 -0.36 -14.02 35.03
N LYS A 8 -0.35 -13.23 36.12
CA LYS A 8 0.46 -12.00 36.19
C LYS A 8 1.94 -12.30 36.36
N ARG A 9 2.31 -13.44 36.95
CA ARG A 9 3.71 -13.81 37.17
C ARG A 9 4.36 -14.35 35.90
N ALA A 10 3.64 -15.16 35.11
CA ALA A 10 4.12 -15.69 33.83
C ALA A 10 4.25 -14.59 32.77
N ALA A 11 3.19 -13.77 32.58
CA ALA A 11 3.22 -12.63 31.68
C ALA A 11 4.36 -11.66 32.06
N ARG A 12 4.49 -11.34 33.36
CA ARG A 12 5.59 -10.47 33.85
C ARG A 12 6.96 -11.13 33.72
N LYS A 13 7.10 -12.46 33.78
CA LYS A 13 8.39 -13.14 33.58
C LYS A 13 8.86 -13.04 32.13
N ILE A 14 7.95 -13.21 31.15
CA ILE A 14 8.25 -13.03 29.73
C ILE A 14 8.55 -11.55 29.44
N THR A 15 7.70 -10.63 29.90
CA THR A 15 7.93 -9.18 29.77
C THR A 15 9.24 -8.75 30.42
N ASN A 16 9.58 -9.24 31.62
CA ASN A 16 10.82 -8.88 32.32
C ASN A 16 12.06 -9.48 31.67
N SER A 17 12.00 -10.74 31.20
CA SER A 17 13.13 -11.36 30.48
C SER A 17 13.45 -10.66 29.15
N LEU A 18 12.49 -9.92 28.60
CA LEU A 18 12.63 -9.11 27.39
C LEU A 18 12.99 -7.65 27.69
N GLN A 19 12.60 -7.11 28.85
CA GLN A 19 13.06 -5.80 29.33
C GLN A 19 14.56 -5.79 29.69
N ASP A 20 15.13 -6.93 30.08
CA ASP A 20 16.57 -7.08 30.36
C ASP A 20 17.47 -6.91 29.11
N ASN A 21 16.91 -6.76 27.90
CA ASN A 21 17.65 -6.40 26.69
C ASN A 21 17.85 -4.89 26.47
N GLY A 22 17.46 -4.04 27.43
CA GLY A 22 18.17 -2.78 27.71
C GLY A 22 18.31 -1.73 26.59
N ALA A 23 17.42 -1.69 25.59
CA ALA A 23 17.52 -0.70 24.53
C ALA A 23 16.16 -0.12 24.14
N THR A 24 15.55 0.66 25.03
CA THR A 24 14.63 1.70 24.58
C THR A 24 15.40 2.66 23.67
N PRO A 25 14.78 3.30 22.66
CA PRO A 25 15.45 4.36 21.91
C PRO A 25 16.09 5.37 22.87
N GLU A 26 17.26 5.93 22.55
CA GLU A 26 18.00 6.85 23.46
C GLU A 26 17.14 8.04 23.95
N GLU A 27 16.06 8.38 23.23
CA GLU A 27 15.07 9.40 23.59
C GLU A 27 13.64 8.82 23.81
N GLY A 28 13.47 7.50 23.94
CA GLY A 28 12.17 6.84 24.14
C GLY A 28 11.20 6.95 22.95
N ILE A 29 11.66 7.38 21.77
CA ILE A 29 10.82 7.62 20.59
C ILE A 29 11.26 6.67 19.45
N PRO A 30 10.32 5.87 18.91
CA PRO A 30 10.62 4.89 17.86
C PRO A 30 10.79 5.54 16.47
N GLY A 31 11.19 4.73 15.49
CA GLY A 31 11.30 5.14 14.09
C GLY A 31 12.72 5.50 13.62
N ARG A 32 13.76 5.20 14.42
CA ARG A 32 15.15 5.40 13.97
C ARG A 32 15.49 4.40 12.85
N PRO A 33 16.15 4.82 11.75
CA PRO A 33 16.45 3.93 10.63
C PRO A 33 17.49 2.84 10.92
N GLY A 34 18.39 3.06 11.88
CA GLY A 34 19.47 2.13 12.22
C GLY A 34 19.88 2.22 13.70
N PRO A 35 20.72 1.30 14.17
CA PRO A 35 21.13 1.24 15.59
C PRO A 35 22.10 2.37 15.98
N GLU A 36 22.82 2.93 15.01
CA GLU A 36 23.78 4.01 15.20
C GLU A 36 23.38 5.21 14.32
N SER A 37 23.62 6.42 14.83
CA SER A 37 23.43 7.64 14.04
C SER A 37 24.57 7.80 13.02
N PRO A 38 24.29 8.24 11.77
CA PRO A 38 25.32 8.42 10.76
C PRO A 38 26.25 9.59 11.09
N SER A 39 27.52 9.48 10.71
CA SER A 39 28.46 10.61 10.76
C SER A 39 28.12 11.66 9.70
N VAL A 40 28.42 12.93 9.99
CA VAL A 40 28.30 14.02 9.00
C VAL A 40 29.28 13.83 7.86
N ALA A 41 30.51 13.40 8.16
CA ALA A 41 31.49 13.03 7.15
C ALA A 41 31.09 11.70 6.51
N GLU A 42 31.33 11.58 5.20
CA GLU A 42 31.19 10.31 4.48
C GLU A 42 32.14 9.26 5.08
N PRO A 43 31.64 8.07 5.46
CA PRO A 43 32.50 6.97 5.88
C PRO A 43 33.36 6.50 4.70
N THR A 44 34.68 6.62 4.80
CA THR A 44 35.64 6.21 3.74
C THR A 44 36.51 5.02 4.14
N GLU A 45 36.44 4.60 5.40
CA GLU A 45 37.17 3.43 5.90
C GLU A 45 36.25 2.19 5.93
N PRO A 46 36.72 1.03 5.44
CA PRO A 46 35.96 -0.21 5.53
C PRO A 46 35.68 -0.58 6.98
N ARG A 47 34.43 -0.93 7.28
CA ARG A 47 34.03 -1.57 8.54
C ARG A 47 33.00 -2.66 8.26
N ASP A 48 32.83 -3.56 9.21
CA ASP A 48 31.80 -4.58 9.13
C ASP A 48 30.39 -3.95 9.17
N PRO A 49 29.37 -4.61 8.58
CA PRO A 49 27.99 -4.14 8.63
C PRO A 49 27.51 -3.91 10.07
N LEU A 50 26.66 -2.90 10.25
CA LEU A 50 26.02 -2.65 11.53
C LEU A 50 25.13 -3.83 11.93
N PRO A 51 25.01 -4.13 13.25
CA PRO A 51 24.03 -5.09 13.72
C PRO A 51 22.60 -4.62 13.40
N PRO A 52 21.61 -5.52 13.38
CA PRO A 52 20.21 -5.11 13.33
C PRO A 52 19.83 -4.30 14.58
N LYS A 53 18.74 -3.53 14.52
CA LYS A 53 18.22 -2.87 15.72
C LYS A 53 17.78 -3.91 16.77
N PRO A 54 17.77 -3.57 18.07
CA PRO A 54 17.39 -4.49 19.14
C PRO A 54 15.98 -5.08 18.97
N ASP A 55 15.06 -4.33 18.39
CA ASP A 55 13.68 -4.76 18.09
C ASP A 55 13.59 -5.65 16.84
N GLN A 56 14.66 -5.84 16.07
CA GLN A 56 14.65 -6.59 14.81
C GLN A 56 15.28 -7.98 14.99
N SER A 57 14.66 -9.01 14.41
CA SER A 57 15.25 -10.36 14.24
C SER A 57 15.06 -10.85 12.82
N GLY A 58 15.97 -11.68 12.32
CA GLY A 58 15.69 -12.50 11.15
C GLY A 58 14.88 -13.74 11.54
N PRO A 59 14.46 -14.57 10.57
CA PRO A 59 13.88 -15.87 10.85
C PRO A 59 14.86 -16.78 11.62
N ASP A 60 14.31 -17.73 12.37
CA ASP A 60 15.12 -18.75 13.05
C ASP A 60 15.97 -19.53 12.04
N THR A 61 17.20 -19.88 12.44
CA THR A 61 18.14 -20.57 11.57
C THR A 61 17.81 -22.06 11.48
N VAL A 62 16.83 -22.36 10.66
CA VAL A 62 16.36 -23.72 10.37
C VAL A 62 16.74 -24.09 8.94
N SER A 63 17.18 -25.33 8.73
CA SER A 63 17.48 -25.87 7.40
C SER A 63 16.22 -26.01 6.55
N PRO A 64 16.34 -26.12 5.21
CA PRO A 64 15.19 -26.42 4.33
C PRO A 64 14.40 -27.68 4.73
N THR A 65 15.00 -28.60 5.50
CA THR A 65 14.38 -29.84 5.99
C THR A 65 13.96 -29.75 7.47
N GLY A 66 13.77 -28.54 8.00
CA GLY A 66 13.17 -28.32 9.31
C GLY A 66 14.07 -28.61 10.53
N GLN A 67 15.37 -28.88 10.32
CA GLN A 67 16.35 -29.08 11.40
C GLN A 67 17.00 -27.76 11.83
N PRO A 68 17.12 -27.46 13.14
CA PRO A 68 17.91 -26.35 13.64
C PRO A 68 19.38 -26.49 13.18
N THR A 69 19.94 -25.41 12.63
CA THR A 69 21.34 -25.43 12.16
C THR A 69 22.34 -25.06 13.25
N GLY A 70 21.88 -24.41 14.32
CA GLY A 70 22.74 -23.80 15.35
C GLY A 70 23.61 -22.66 14.83
N ALA A 71 23.40 -22.20 13.59
CA ALA A 71 24.13 -21.08 13.02
C ALA A 71 23.70 -19.78 13.70
N ASP A 72 24.66 -18.90 13.96
CA ASP A 72 24.36 -17.53 14.34
C ASP A 72 23.58 -16.84 13.20
N GLN A 73 22.50 -16.12 13.52
CA GLN A 73 21.73 -15.35 12.54
C GLN A 73 22.61 -14.38 11.75
N ALA A 74 23.66 -13.82 12.35
CA ALA A 74 24.62 -12.95 11.65
C ALA A 74 25.35 -13.67 10.50
N ARG A 75 25.45 -15.01 10.54
CA ARG A 75 26.03 -15.83 9.45
C ARG A 75 25.07 -16.02 8.28
N MET A 76 23.79 -15.73 8.46
CA MET A 76 22.77 -15.75 7.42
C MET A 76 22.60 -14.37 6.74
N ALA A 77 23.33 -13.35 7.22
CA ALA A 77 23.29 -11.98 6.72
C ALA A 77 24.61 -11.58 6.03
N GLN A 78 24.63 -10.37 5.47
CA GLN A 78 25.86 -9.76 4.94
C GLN A 78 26.84 -9.49 6.10
N SER A 79 28.10 -9.89 5.95
CA SER A 79 29.11 -9.82 7.02
C SER A 79 30.49 -9.34 6.58
N GLY A 80 30.65 -8.91 5.33
CA GLY A 80 31.93 -8.43 4.80
C GLY A 80 32.06 -6.90 4.80
N SER A 81 33.27 -6.39 5.03
CA SER A 81 33.59 -4.96 5.02
C SER A 81 33.74 -4.33 3.63
N TYR A 82 33.67 -5.13 2.56
CA TYR A 82 33.86 -4.69 1.18
C TYR A 82 32.65 -5.07 0.31
N LEU A 83 32.29 -4.18 -0.60
CA LEU A 83 31.29 -4.45 -1.62
C LEU A 83 31.77 -5.57 -2.58
N THR A 84 30.90 -6.52 -2.85
CA THR A 84 31.16 -7.62 -3.79
C THR A 84 30.02 -7.80 -4.80
N THR A 85 30.33 -8.50 -5.90
CA THR A 85 29.32 -9.16 -6.74
C THR A 85 28.59 -10.26 -5.96
N ALA A 86 27.51 -10.80 -6.52
CA ALA A 86 26.82 -11.96 -5.92
C ALA A 86 27.69 -13.23 -5.90
N GLN A 87 28.77 -13.24 -6.68
CA GLN A 87 29.78 -14.30 -6.73
C GLN A 87 31.03 -14.01 -5.87
N SER A 88 30.92 -13.06 -4.92
CA SER A 88 31.98 -12.70 -3.96
C SER A 88 33.22 -11.98 -4.55
N THR A 89 33.16 -11.51 -5.81
CA THR A 89 34.25 -10.71 -6.39
C THR A 89 34.21 -9.29 -5.84
N ARG A 90 35.30 -8.82 -5.22
CA ARG A 90 35.42 -7.44 -4.74
C ARG A 90 35.41 -6.43 -5.88
N LEU A 91 34.78 -5.28 -5.64
CA LEU A 91 34.61 -4.22 -6.63
C LEU A 91 35.44 -3.00 -6.25
N TYR A 92 36.11 -2.40 -7.23
CA TYR A 92 36.91 -1.18 -7.02
C TYR A 92 36.13 0.10 -7.38
N ASP A 93 35.04 -0.01 -8.15
CA ASP A 93 34.18 1.10 -8.59
C ASP A 93 32.76 0.54 -8.87
N THR A 94 31.73 1.24 -8.41
CA THR A 94 30.33 0.96 -8.74
C THR A 94 29.57 2.20 -9.24
N ASP A 95 30.22 3.35 -9.32
CA ASP A 95 29.64 4.61 -9.78
C ASP A 95 29.75 4.73 -11.30
N HIS A 96 30.72 4.03 -11.90
CA HIS A 96 30.97 4.08 -13.33
C HIS A 96 30.89 2.70 -13.99
N SER A 97 30.24 2.64 -15.15
CA SER A 97 30.36 1.49 -16.05
C SER A 97 31.73 1.46 -16.73
N LEU A 98 32.19 0.26 -17.07
CA LEU A 98 33.37 0.04 -17.90
C LEU A 98 33.11 0.52 -19.34
N LYS A 99 33.97 1.40 -19.84
CA LYS A 99 33.83 2.06 -21.15
C LYS A 99 35.11 1.99 -21.99
N ALA A 100 34.97 2.08 -23.31
CA ALA A 100 36.10 2.30 -24.23
C ALA A 100 36.59 3.76 -24.19
N GLY A 101 37.28 4.12 -23.10
CA GLY A 101 37.71 5.48 -22.80
C GLY A 101 36.66 6.27 -21.99
N PRO A 102 37.03 7.38 -21.32
CA PRO A 102 36.15 8.06 -20.36
C PRO A 102 34.80 8.53 -20.93
N ARG A 103 34.77 8.84 -22.23
CA ARG A 103 33.59 9.28 -23.00
C ARG A 103 33.13 8.26 -24.06
N GLY A 104 33.68 7.06 -24.05
CA GLY A 104 33.34 6.02 -25.01
C GLY A 104 32.10 5.22 -24.64
N PRO A 105 31.69 4.27 -25.51
CA PRO A 105 30.57 3.38 -25.23
C PRO A 105 30.85 2.44 -24.05
N VAL A 106 29.79 2.04 -23.35
CA VAL A 106 29.82 1.01 -22.31
C VAL A 106 30.10 -0.36 -22.96
N LEU A 107 30.94 -1.16 -22.31
CA LEU A 107 31.36 -2.47 -22.82
C LEU A 107 30.51 -3.58 -22.24
N LEU A 108 30.00 -4.49 -23.09
CA LEU A 108 29.20 -5.65 -22.66
C LEU A 108 29.98 -6.61 -21.73
N GLN A 109 31.31 -6.57 -21.77
CA GLN A 109 32.15 -7.36 -20.86
C GLN A 109 32.06 -6.92 -19.39
N ASP A 110 31.46 -5.75 -19.12
CA ASP A 110 31.19 -5.27 -17.76
C ASP A 110 30.22 -6.22 -17.04
N HIS A 111 30.76 -7.11 -16.21
CA HIS A 111 29.98 -8.11 -15.49
C HIS A 111 29.25 -7.51 -14.29
N HIS A 112 29.82 -6.51 -13.63
CA HIS A 112 29.20 -5.84 -12.48
C HIS A 112 27.95 -5.07 -12.92
N LEU A 113 28.06 -4.28 -13.99
CA LEU A 113 26.90 -3.57 -14.55
C LEU A 113 25.75 -4.55 -14.87
N ARG A 114 26.06 -5.62 -15.60
CA ARG A 114 25.05 -6.60 -16.02
C ARG A 114 24.41 -7.30 -14.82
N GLU A 115 25.20 -7.75 -13.84
CA GLU A 115 24.67 -8.45 -12.67
C GLU A 115 23.82 -7.54 -11.78
N LYS A 116 24.31 -6.32 -11.48
CA LYS A 116 23.60 -5.34 -10.64
C LYS A 116 22.26 -4.92 -11.26
N VAL A 117 22.26 -4.56 -12.54
CA VAL A 117 21.03 -4.14 -13.24
C VAL A 117 20.07 -5.31 -13.42
N MET A 118 20.58 -6.50 -13.79
CA MET A 118 19.73 -7.69 -13.91
C MET A 118 19.05 -8.02 -12.58
N HIS A 119 19.75 -8.00 -11.45
CA HIS A 119 19.11 -8.26 -10.15
C HIS A 119 18.06 -7.19 -9.83
N PHE A 120 18.36 -5.90 -10.06
CA PHE A 120 17.41 -4.80 -9.88
C PHE A 120 16.14 -4.98 -10.71
N ASP A 121 16.28 -5.34 -11.99
CA ASP A 121 15.18 -5.55 -12.92
C ASP A 121 14.25 -6.73 -12.51
N HIS A 122 14.75 -7.64 -11.67
CA HIS A 122 14.02 -8.83 -11.21
C HIS A 122 13.70 -8.80 -9.70
N GLU A 123 13.77 -7.65 -9.04
CA GLU A 123 13.44 -7.52 -7.60
C GLU A 123 11.95 -7.74 -7.29
N ARG A 124 11.05 -7.51 -8.26
CA ARG A 124 9.60 -7.58 -8.02
C ARG A 124 9.09 -8.98 -8.31
N ILE A 125 8.35 -9.53 -7.34
CA ILE A 125 7.50 -10.71 -7.50
C ILE A 125 6.03 -10.27 -7.61
N PRO A 126 5.11 -11.12 -8.11
CA PRO A 126 3.69 -10.83 -8.04
C PRO A 126 3.26 -10.54 -6.60
N GLU A 127 2.42 -9.52 -6.41
CA GLU A 127 1.77 -9.32 -5.11
C GLU A 127 0.75 -10.43 -4.84
N ARG A 128 0.27 -10.54 -3.60
CA ARG A 128 -0.86 -11.43 -3.29
C ARG A 128 -2.10 -10.93 -4.05
N VAL A 129 -2.90 -11.85 -4.60
CA VAL A 129 -4.13 -11.53 -5.36
C VAL A 129 -5.08 -10.66 -4.54
N VAL A 130 -5.22 -10.99 -3.25
CA VAL A 130 -5.93 -10.25 -2.22
C VAL A 130 -4.99 -10.07 -1.02
N HIS A 131 -5.26 -9.11 -0.16
CA HIS A 131 -4.41 -8.83 1.00
C HIS A 131 -2.97 -8.45 0.64
N ALA A 132 -2.77 -7.82 -0.52
CA ALA A 132 -1.46 -7.38 -1.00
C ALA A 132 -0.82 -6.37 -0.05
N ARG A 133 -1.59 -5.39 0.41
CA ARG A 133 -1.16 -4.39 1.39
C ARG A 133 -1.21 -4.98 2.81
N GLY A 134 -0.06 -5.07 3.47
CA GLY A 134 0.03 -5.56 4.85
C GLY A 134 1.37 -5.31 5.51
N ALA A 135 1.47 -5.69 6.79
CA ALA A 135 2.67 -5.63 7.62
C ALA A 135 2.69 -6.82 8.58
N ALA A 136 3.88 -7.21 9.05
CA ALA A 136 4.03 -8.40 9.89
C ALA A 136 5.09 -8.21 10.96
N ALA A 137 5.02 -9.04 11.99
CA ALA A 137 5.96 -9.09 13.10
C ALA A 137 6.11 -10.52 13.62
N HIS A 138 7.25 -10.78 14.24
CA HIS A 138 7.53 -12.02 14.97
C HIS A 138 7.01 -11.93 16.39
N GLY A 139 6.68 -13.09 16.95
CA GLY A 139 6.35 -13.19 18.35
C GLY A 139 6.27 -14.60 18.89
N VAL A 140 5.55 -14.74 20.00
CA VAL A 140 5.38 -15.99 20.73
C VAL A 140 3.91 -16.13 21.12
N PHE A 141 3.38 -17.33 20.92
CA PHE A 141 2.13 -17.77 21.50
C PHE A 141 2.42 -18.64 22.73
N GLN A 142 1.80 -18.31 23.85
CA GLN A 142 1.87 -19.09 25.08
C GLN A 142 0.51 -19.72 25.36
N SER A 143 0.43 -21.05 25.37
CA SER A 143 -0.81 -21.74 25.72
C SER A 143 -1.09 -21.68 27.21
N TYR A 144 -2.38 -21.62 27.56
CA TYR A 144 -2.87 -21.76 28.93
C TYR A 144 -3.16 -23.22 29.33
N GLY A 145 -3.07 -24.18 28.40
CA GLY A 145 -3.44 -25.59 28.63
C GLY A 145 -4.94 -25.86 28.78
N THR A 146 -5.79 -24.83 28.70
CA THR A 146 -7.24 -24.93 28.94
C THR A 146 -8.02 -25.61 27.81
N ALA A 147 -7.39 -25.85 26.65
CA ALA A 147 -8.01 -26.53 25.51
C ALA A 147 -7.81 -28.06 25.51
N ALA A 148 -7.07 -28.63 26.48
CA ALA A 148 -6.67 -30.05 26.47
C ALA A 148 -7.85 -31.03 26.42
N SER A 149 -9.03 -30.65 26.91
CA SER A 149 -10.25 -31.48 26.87
C SER A 149 -10.84 -31.64 25.45
N VAL A 150 -10.56 -30.70 24.55
CA VAL A 150 -11.15 -30.65 23.19
C VAL A 150 -10.13 -30.87 22.08
N THR A 151 -8.83 -30.75 22.35
CA THR A 151 -7.79 -30.95 21.33
C THR A 151 -6.53 -31.63 21.87
N LYS A 152 -5.91 -32.46 21.03
CA LYS A 152 -4.56 -33.02 21.24
C LYS A 152 -3.43 -32.19 20.59
N ALA A 153 -3.73 -31.01 20.05
CA ALA A 153 -2.74 -30.20 19.34
C ALA A 153 -1.60 -29.75 20.27
N ALA A 154 -0.35 -30.11 19.93
CA ALA A 154 0.80 -29.89 20.79
C ALA A 154 1.02 -28.42 21.18
N PHE A 155 0.72 -27.46 20.30
CA PHE A 155 0.87 -26.03 20.58
C PHE A 155 -0.12 -25.49 21.63
N LEU A 156 -1.17 -26.25 21.97
CA LEU A 156 -2.17 -25.94 22.98
C LEU A 156 -2.00 -26.76 24.28
N SER A 157 -0.89 -27.49 24.41
CA SER A 157 -0.52 -28.16 25.65
C SER A 157 -0.16 -27.15 26.74
N GLU A 158 -0.34 -27.55 28.00
CA GLU A 158 -0.06 -26.68 29.17
C GLU A 158 1.35 -26.07 29.13
N ASP A 159 1.43 -24.77 29.38
CA ASP A 159 2.66 -23.95 29.37
C ASP A 159 3.49 -24.04 28.08
N LYS A 160 2.90 -24.48 26.96
CA LYS A 160 3.63 -24.56 25.68
C LYS A 160 3.85 -23.17 25.09
N GLU A 161 5.10 -22.81 24.91
CA GLU A 161 5.51 -21.67 24.08
C GLU A 161 5.75 -22.12 22.64
N THR A 162 5.21 -21.34 21.69
CA THR A 162 5.31 -21.60 20.25
C THR A 162 5.69 -20.31 19.53
N PRO A 163 6.82 -20.28 18.79
CA PRO A 163 7.16 -19.15 17.94
C PRO A 163 6.06 -18.90 16.90
N VAL A 164 5.80 -17.63 16.60
CA VAL A 164 4.81 -17.25 15.59
C VAL A 164 5.28 -16.11 14.71
N PHE A 165 4.73 -16.07 13.49
CA PHE A 165 4.81 -14.91 12.61
C PHE A 165 3.40 -14.47 12.22
N VAL A 166 3.08 -13.20 12.46
CA VAL A 166 1.74 -12.65 12.23
C VAL A 166 1.77 -11.59 11.17
N ARG A 167 0.88 -11.68 10.18
CA ARG A 167 0.69 -10.65 9.15
C ARG A 167 -0.73 -10.09 9.19
N PHE A 168 -0.81 -8.77 9.28
CA PHE A 168 -2.03 -7.99 9.13
C PHE A 168 -2.10 -7.39 7.73
N SER A 169 -3.31 -7.12 7.25
CA SER A 169 -3.50 -6.61 5.87
C SER A 169 -4.86 -5.97 5.66
N THR A 170 -5.02 -5.14 4.63
CA THR A 170 -6.33 -4.85 4.01
C THR A 170 -6.69 -5.98 3.02
N VAL A 171 -7.71 -5.85 2.15
CA VAL A 171 -8.08 -6.89 1.17
C VAL A 171 -7.94 -6.41 -0.27
N LEU A 172 -8.63 -5.33 -0.62
CA LEU A 172 -8.87 -4.94 -2.03
C LEU A 172 -7.64 -4.28 -2.67
N GLY A 173 -6.98 -3.41 -1.91
CA GLY A 173 -5.88 -2.58 -2.37
C GLY A 173 -4.63 -3.36 -2.78
N SER A 174 -3.98 -2.92 -3.85
CA SER A 174 -2.64 -3.38 -4.23
C SER A 174 -1.60 -2.98 -3.17
N ARG A 175 -0.39 -3.56 -3.21
CA ARG A 175 0.63 -3.43 -2.15
C ARG A 175 1.02 -2.00 -1.77
N GLY A 176 0.84 -1.05 -2.68
CA GLY A 176 1.12 0.38 -2.50
C GLY A 176 -0.08 1.24 -2.07
N SER A 177 -1.26 0.65 -1.79
CA SER A 177 -2.41 1.37 -1.27
C SER A 177 -2.20 1.85 0.18
N SER A 178 -3.14 2.64 0.70
CA SER A 178 -3.10 3.15 2.08
C SER A 178 -3.64 2.14 3.10
N ASP A 179 -3.18 2.25 4.36
CA ASP A 179 -3.57 1.36 5.47
C ASP A 179 -4.98 1.64 6.04
N THR A 180 -5.35 2.93 6.15
CA THR A 180 -6.59 3.40 6.80
C THR A 180 -7.78 3.49 5.84
N VAL A 181 -7.83 2.64 4.81
CA VAL A 181 -9.00 2.54 3.92
C VAL A 181 -10.18 1.86 4.64
N ARG A 182 -11.43 2.08 4.18
CA ARG A 182 -12.55 1.25 4.63
C ARG A 182 -12.47 -0.09 3.92
N ASP A 183 -12.18 -1.15 4.67
CA ASP A 183 -11.98 -2.49 4.13
C ASP A 183 -12.05 -3.53 5.25
N THR A 184 -12.17 -4.80 4.89
CA THR A 184 -11.89 -5.90 5.81
C THR A 184 -10.39 -5.92 6.12
N ARG A 185 -9.99 -6.38 7.31
CA ARG A 185 -8.58 -6.62 7.63
C ARG A 185 -8.28 -8.11 7.77
N GLY A 186 -7.22 -8.57 7.11
CA GLY A 186 -6.68 -9.91 7.36
C GLY A 186 -5.86 -9.96 8.64
N PHE A 187 -5.96 -11.06 9.37
CA PHE A 187 -5.17 -11.39 10.56
C PHE A 187 -4.72 -12.86 10.44
N ALA A 188 -3.54 -13.06 9.84
CA ALA A 188 -2.97 -14.39 9.60
C ALA A 188 -1.85 -14.68 10.59
N THR A 189 -1.93 -15.81 11.29
CA THR A 189 -0.93 -16.25 12.28
C THR A 189 -0.36 -17.61 11.88
N LYS A 190 0.97 -17.69 11.75
CA LYS A 190 1.70 -18.93 11.51
C LYS A 190 2.31 -19.39 12.83
N PHE A 191 1.99 -20.61 13.24
CA PHE A 191 2.53 -21.26 14.42
C PHE A 191 3.57 -22.29 14.00
N TYR A 192 4.81 -22.11 14.44
CA TYR A 192 5.90 -23.07 14.19
C TYR A 192 5.91 -24.13 15.30
N THR A 193 4.98 -25.09 15.22
CA THR A 193 4.80 -26.10 16.27
C THR A 193 5.84 -27.22 16.18
N SER A 194 5.93 -28.05 17.22
CA SER A 194 6.77 -29.26 17.21
C SER A 194 6.26 -30.37 16.28
N GLU A 195 5.02 -30.26 15.79
CA GLU A 195 4.34 -31.28 14.96
C GLU A 195 4.02 -30.76 13.56
N GLY A 196 4.73 -29.71 13.12
CA GLY A 196 4.52 -29.05 11.83
C GLY A 196 4.02 -27.62 11.97
N VAL A 197 3.64 -27.01 10.85
CA VAL A 197 3.14 -25.63 10.83
C VAL A 197 1.62 -25.66 10.93
N PHE A 198 1.05 -24.85 11.83
CA PHE A 198 -0.37 -24.53 11.84
C PHE A 198 -0.56 -23.07 11.41
N ASP A 199 -1.44 -22.80 10.45
CA ASP A 199 -1.79 -21.43 10.07
C ASP A 199 -3.26 -21.11 10.37
N LEU A 200 -3.49 -20.17 11.28
CA LEU A 200 -4.81 -19.58 11.51
C LEU A 200 -4.96 -18.32 10.65
N VAL A 201 -5.60 -18.46 9.48
CA VAL A 201 -5.74 -17.39 8.48
C VAL A 201 -7.10 -16.73 8.56
N GLY A 202 -7.22 -15.76 9.47
CA GLY A 202 -8.47 -15.08 9.80
C GLY A 202 -8.61 -13.66 9.27
N ASN A 203 -9.72 -13.01 9.66
CA ASN A 203 -10.02 -11.60 9.41
C ASN A 203 -10.43 -10.88 10.71
N ASN A 204 -10.53 -9.56 10.71
CA ASN A 204 -11.04 -8.77 11.85
C ASN A 204 -12.58 -8.70 11.93
N ILE A 205 -13.28 -9.38 11.02
CA ILE A 205 -14.74 -9.49 10.95
C ILE A 205 -15.09 -10.99 11.07
N PRO A 206 -16.08 -11.38 11.90
CA PRO A 206 -16.35 -12.79 12.25
C PRO A 206 -17.06 -13.61 11.17
N VAL A 207 -17.46 -12.98 10.07
CA VAL A 207 -18.22 -13.58 8.97
C VAL A 207 -17.56 -13.24 7.63
N PHE A 208 -17.96 -13.88 6.53
CA PHE A 208 -17.49 -13.57 5.18
C PHE A 208 -18.62 -13.06 4.26
N PHE A 209 -18.28 -12.53 3.09
CA PHE A 209 -19.24 -11.98 2.12
C PHE A 209 -20.04 -13.05 1.36
N ILE A 210 -19.53 -14.27 1.25
CA ILE A 210 -20.06 -15.32 0.38
C ILE A 210 -20.02 -16.65 1.11
N GLN A 211 -20.94 -17.54 0.74
CA GLN A 211 -21.07 -18.86 1.34
C GLN A 211 -20.17 -19.91 0.68
N ASP A 212 -19.92 -19.80 -0.63
CA ASP A 212 -19.17 -20.78 -1.41
C ASP A 212 -17.93 -20.15 -2.05
N ALA A 213 -16.78 -20.83 -1.95
CA ALA A 213 -15.51 -20.38 -2.50
C ALA A 213 -15.52 -20.15 -4.02
N ILE A 214 -16.40 -20.81 -4.78
CA ILE A 214 -16.47 -20.61 -6.23
C ILE A 214 -16.84 -19.18 -6.61
N LYS A 215 -17.57 -18.44 -5.74
CA LYS A 215 -17.91 -17.02 -5.92
C LYS A 215 -16.79 -16.07 -5.50
N PHE A 216 -15.67 -16.58 -4.96
CA PHE A 216 -14.59 -15.73 -4.48
C PHE A 216 -14.02 -14.81 -5.56
N PRO A 217 -13.78 -15.26 -6.81
CA PRO A 217 -13.38 -14.35 -7.88
C PRO A 217 -14.44 -13.28 -8.16
N ASP A 218 -15.73 -13.58 -8.07
CA ASP A 218 -16.81 -12.65 -8.38
C ASP A 218 -16.85 -11.48 -7.38
N VAL A 219 -16.85 -11.77 -6.08
CA VAL A 219 -16.86 -10.71 -5.05
C VAL A 219 -15.57 -9.88 -5.08
N ILE A 220 -14.42 -10.52 -5.33
CA ILE A 220 -13.14 -9.81 -5.42
C ILE A 220 -13.08 -8.94 -6.68
N HIS A 221 -13.53 -9.42 -7.83
CA HIS A 221 -13.64 -8.60 -9.05
C HIS A 221 -14.63 -7.45 -8.87
N ALA A 222 -15.73 -7.68 -8.17
CA ALA A 222 -16.74 -6.65 -7.89
C ALA A 222 -16.19 -5.53 -7.01
N GLY A 223 -15.40 -5.86 -5.97
CA GLY A 223 -14.81 -4.89 -5.03
C GLY A 223 -13.47 -4.30 -5.48
N LYS A 224 -12.72 -4.95 -6.36
CA LYS A 224 -11.47 -4.40 -6.91
C LYS A 224 -11.74 -3.27 -7.93
N PRO A 225 -10.70 -2.50 -8.30
CA PRO A 225 -10.86 -1.41 -9.27
C PRO A 225 -11.48 -1.90 -10.58
N HIS A 226 -12.29 -1.05 -11.24
CA HIS A 226 -12.97 -1.43 -12.49
C HIS A 226 -11.95 -1.88 -13.56
N PRO A 227 -12.18 -2.99 -14.28
CA PRO A 227 -11.18 -3.58 -15.15
C PRO A 227 -10.87 -2.75 -16.40
N ASP A 228 -11.72 -1.78 -16.78
CA ASP A 228 -11.51 -0.92 -17.94
C ASP A 228 -10.50 0.21 -17.67
N ARG A 229 -10.32 0.60 -16.40
CA ARG A 229 -9.56 1.81 -16.02
C ARG A 229 -8.79 1.73 -14.71
N GLU A 230 -8.94 0.64 -13.97
CA GLU A 230 -8.33 0.41 -12.66
C GLU A 230 -8.66 1.50 -11.62
N ILE A 231 -9.94 1.90 -11.54
CA ILE A 231 -10.44 2.89 -10.56
C ILE A 231 -11.74 2.38 -9.93
N PRO A 232 -11.98 2.59 -8.61
CA PRO A 232 -11.09 3.23 -7.63
C PRO A 232 -10.13 2.24 -6.93
N GLN A 233 -8.99 2.75 -6.45
CA GLN A 233 -8.04 1.95 -5.65
C GLN A 233 -8.53 1.83 -4.20
N ALA A 234 -8.55 0.58 -3.69
CA ALA A 234 -8.79 0.23 -2.29
C ALA A 234 -10.07 0.86 -1.67
N GLN A 235 -11.16 0.90 -2.44
CA GLN A 235 -12.45 1.48 -2.01
C GLN A 235 -13.58 0.66 -2.60
N SER A 236 -14.58 0.29 -1.80
CA SER A 236 -15.82 -0.36 -2.27
C SER A 236 -16.89 0.63 -2.78
N ALA A 237 -16.62 1.93 -2.69
CA ALA A 237 -17.53 3.02 -3.05
C ALA A 237 -17.66 3.22 -4.58
N HIS A 238 -18.12 2.19 -5.29
CA HIS A 238 -18.37 2.19 -6.73
C HIS A 238 -19.42 1.16 -7.14
N ASP A 239 -19.98 1.35 -8.34
CA ASP A 239 -21.14 0.60 -8.84
C ASP A 239 -20.96 -0.92 -8.87
N THR A 240 -19.79 -1.45 -9.28
CA THR A 240 -19.61 -2.91 -9.40
C THR A 240 -19.69 -3.64 -8.06
N PHE A 241 -19.17 -3.06 -6.98
CA PHE A 241 -19.25 -3.66 -5.65
C PHE A 241 -20.69 -3.66 -5.16
N TRP A 242 -21.35 -2.51 -5.24
CA TRP A 242 -22.72 -2.36 -4.77
C TRP A 242 -23.72 -3.11 -5.65
N ASP A 243 -23.47 -3.27 -6.95
CA ASP A 243 -24.28 -4.15 -7.81
C ASP A 243 -24.17 -5.61 -7.37
N PHE A 244 -22.96 -6.10 -7.09
CA PHE A 244 -22.76 -7.45 -6.55
C PHE A 244 -23.49 -7.63 -5.21
N VAL A 245 -23.21 -6.78 -4.23
CA VAL A 245 -23.80 -6.89 -2.88
C VAL A 245 -25.33 -6.83 -2.90
N THR A 246 -25.92 -6.06 -3.81
CA THR A 246 -27.38 -5.92 -3.90
C THR A 246 -28.07 -7.05 -4.66
N LEU A 247 -27.33 -7.85 -5.44
CA LEU A 247 -27.82 -9.06 -6.12
C LEU A 247 -27.49 -10.36 -5.37
N HIS A 248 -26.55 -10.31 -4.44
CA HIS A 248 -26.05 -11.43 -3.65
C HIS A 248 -26.32 -11.13 -2.19
N THR A 249 -27.56 -11.40 -1.75
CA THR A 249 -28.01 -11.00 -0.41
C THR A 249 -27.21 -11.68 0.71
N GLU A 250 -26.53 -12.80 0.46
CA GLU A 250 -25.60 -13.42 1.40
C GLU A 250 -24.45 -12.48 1.83
N ALA A 251 -24.10 -11.49 1.01
CA ALA A 251 -23.07 -10.49 1.31
C ALA A 251 -23.49 -9.42 2.33
N THR A 252 -24.78 -9.39 2.70
CA THR A 252 -25.37 -8.31 3.50
C THR A 252 -24.71 -8.20 4.87
N HIS A 253 -24.47 -9.32 5.56
CA HIS A 253 -23.96 -9.30 6.93
C HIS A 253 -22.54 -8.74 6.97
N HIS A 254 -21.62 -9.27 6.17
CA HIS A 254 -20.26 -8.76 6.11
C HIS A 254 -20.20 -7.30 5.63
N THR A 255 -21.04 -6.92 4.66
CA THR A 255 -21.11 -5.52 4.21
C THR A 255 -21.47 -4.58 5.35
N LEU A 256 -22.42 -4.96 6.21
CA LEU A 256 -22.83 -4.16 7.36
C LEU A 256 -21.69 -3.97 8.37
N TRP A 257 -20.88 -5.02 8.61
CA TRP A 257 -19.64 -4.90 9.39
C TRP A 257 -18.62 -3.97 8.73
N ASN A 258 -18.40 -4.08 7.42
CA ASN A 258 -17.47 -3.24 6.68
C ASN A 258 -17.91 -1.75 6.65
N MET A 259 -19.23 -1.49 6.64
CA MET A 259 -19.80 -0.14 6.74
C MET A 259 -19.79 0.41 8.16
N SER A 260 -19.66 -0.45 9.18
CA SER A 260 -19.37 0.00 10.54
C SER A 260 -17.92 0.48 10.68
N ASP A 261 -17.60 1.08 11.81
CA ASP A 261 -16.25 1.53 12.11
C ASP A 261 -15.22 0.38 12.18
N ARG A 262 -15.67 -0.89 12.30
CA ARG A 262 -14.81 -2.08 12.20
C ARG A 262 -14.05 -2.16 10.87
N GLY A 263 -14.55 -1.50 9.81
CA GLY A 263 -13.87 -1.37 8.52
C GLY A 263 -12.72 -0.34 8.50
N ILE A 264 -12.57 0.47 9.55
CA ILE A 264 -11.55 1.53 9.69
C ILE A 264 -10.88 1.50 11.07
N PRO A 265 -10.25 0.37 11.46
CA PRO A 265 -9.63 0.23 12.78
C PRO A 265 -8.55 1.29 13.01
N ARG A 266 -8.35 1.69 14.28
CA ARG A 266 -7.33 2.66 14.68
C ARG A 266 -5.91 2.12 14.46
N SER A 267 -5.72 0.83 14.70
CA SER A 267 -4.46 0.11 14.54
C SER A 267 -4.75 -1.38 14.42
N TYR A 268 -3.83 -2.15 13.80
CA TYR A 268 -3.86 -3.60 13.89
C TYR A 268 -3.90 -4.10 15.34
N ARG A 269 -3.25 -3.40 16.28
CA ARG A 269 -3.18 -3.75 17.71
C ARG A 269 -4.53 -3.63 18.44
N MET A 270 -5.50 -2.97 17.83
CA MET A 270 -6.78 -2.57 18.42
C MET A 270 -7.97 -3.09 17.61
N MET A 271 -7.81 -4.25 16.98
CA MET A 271 -8.89 -4.97 16.31
C MET A 271 -8.91 -6.43 16.79
N GLU A 272 -10.10 -7.02 16.74
CA GLU A 272 -10.27 -8.46 16.92
C GLU A 272 -9.74 -9.23 15.70
N GLY A 273 -9.61 -10.54 15.87
CA GLY A 273 -9.37 -11.48 14.77
C GLY A 273 -10.29 -12.69 14.90
N PHE A 274 -10.66 -13.30 13.79
CA PHE A 274 -11.61 -14.40 13.74
C PHE A 274 -11.18 -15.39 12.68
N GLY A 275 -11.26 -16.69 13.00
CA GLY A 275 -11.08 -17.75 12.01
C GLY A 275 -12.20 -17.79 10.95
N VAL A 276 -13.33 -17.13 11.23
CA VAL A 276 -14.59 -17.09 10.47
C VAL A 276 -15.28 -18.46 10.42
N HIS A 277 -14.60 -19.45 9.85
CA HIS A 277 -15.09 -20.80 9.68
C HIS A 277 -15.24 -21.52 11.01
N THR A 278 -16.15 -22.48 11.01
CA THR A 278 -16.15 -23.54 12.02
C THR A 278 -15.08 -24.57 11.66
N PHE A 279 -14.19 -24.86 12.60
CA PHE A 279 -13.20 -25.93 12.51
C PHE A 279 -13.61 -27.08 13.42
N ARG A 280 -12.89 -28.20 13.35
CA ARG A 280 -13.04 -29.32 14.26
C ARG A 280 -11.79 -29.48 15.10
N LEU A 281 -11.95 -29.58 16.41
CA LEU A 281 -10.91 -30.00 17.32
C LEU A 281 -11.10 -31.48 17.67
N VAL A 282 -9.98 -32.20 17.80
CA VAL A 282 -9.96 -33.63 18.09
C VAL A 282 -9.11 -33.86 19.32
N ASN A 283 -9.71 -34.40 20.38
CA ASN A 283 -9.01 -34.64 21.64
C ASN A 283 -8.17 -35.94 21.62
N ALA A 284 -7.52 -36.27 22.74
CA ALA A 284 -6.65 -37.43 22.85
C ALA A 284 -7.40 -38.78 22.67
N GLU A 285 -8.67 -38.83 23.05
CA GLU A 285 -9.56 -39.98 22.88
C GLU A 285 -10.16 -40.10 21.47
N GLY A 286 -9.91 -39.11 20.59
CA GLY A 286 -10.48 -39.04 19.25
C GLY A 286 -11.91 -38.48 19.21
N ALA A 287 -12.43 -37.95 20.32
CA ALA A 287 -13.70 -37.24 20.33
C ALA A 287 -13.55 -35.86 19.69
N THR A 288 -14.60 -35.41 19.02
CA THR A 288 -14.60 -34.18 18.23
C THR A 288 -15.41 -33.06 18.90
N THR A 289 -15.01 -31.82 18.63
CA THR A 289 -15.72 -30.61 19.07
C THR A 289 -15.63 -29.58 17.95
N LEU A 290 -16.76 -29.01 17.55
CA LEU A 290 -16.77 -27.92 16.57
C LEU A 290 -16.34 -26.63 17.25
N VAL A 291 -15.58 -25.79 16.56
CA VAL A 291 -14.95 -24.61 17.15
C VAL A 291 -14.96 -23.40 16.22
N LYS A 292 -15.15 -22.20 16.78
CA LYS A 292 -14.75 -20.94 16.13
C LYS A 292 -13.62 -20.27 16.92
N PHE A 293 -12.59 -19.80 16.22
CA PHE A 293 -11.41 -19.15 16.81
C PHE A 293 -11.55 -17.63 16.85
N HIS A 294 -11.16 -17.02 17.97
CA HIS A 294 -11.22 -15.58 18.23
C HIS A 294 -9.90 -15.06 18.78
N TRP A 295 -9.44 -13.90 18.30
CA TRP A 295 -8.37 -13.11 18.89
C TRP A 295 -8.96 -11.87 19.55
N LYS A 296 -8.82 -11.76 20.87
CA LYS A 296 -9.32 -10.63 21.66
C LYS A 296 -8.16 -9.68 22.03
N PRO A 297 -8.11 -8.44 21.51
CA PRO A 297 -6.99 -7.53 21.75
C PRO A 297 -6.97 -7.06 23.20
N LYS A 298 -5.80 -7.08 23.86
CA LYS A 298 -5.66 -6.58 25.24
C LYS A 298 -5.85 -5.06 25.35
N LEU A 299 -5.63 -4.34 24.24
CA LEU A 299 -5.84 -2.88 24.14
C LEU A 299 -7.29 -2.50 23.81
N GLY A 300 -8.19 -3.50 23.65
CA GLY A 300 -9.57 -3.27 23.23
C GLY A 300 -9.73 -3.01 21.73
N VAL A 301 -10.97 -2.83 21.33
CA VAL A 301 -11.35 -2.55 19.93
C VAL A 301 -11.54 -1.05 19.75
N HIS A 302 -10.77 -0.46 18.84
CA HIS A 302 -10.82 0.97 18.55
C HIS A 302 -10.77 1.23 17.06
N SER A 303 -11.49 2.25 16.62
CA SER A 303 -11.60 2.61 15.22
C SER A 303 -11.42 4.11 15.01
N LEU A 304 -11.04 4.49 13.81
CA LEU A 304 -11.03 5.89 13.35
C LEU A 304 -12.47 6.32 13.03
N VAL A 305 -12.67 7.62 12.83
CA VAL A 305 -13.85 8.13 12.11
C VAL A 305 -13.56 8.30 10.62
N TRP A 306 -14.58 8.30 9.78
CA TRP A 306 -14.36 8.20 8.32
C TRP A 306 -13.56 9.37 7.71
N GLU A 307 -13.83 10.61 8.10
CA GLU A 307 -13.06 11.77 7.60
C GLU A 307 -11.57 11.67 8.01
N GLU A 308 -11.31 11.28 9.26
CA GLU A 308 -9.97 11.06 9.77
C GLU A 308 -9.22 9.98 8.97
N ALA A 309 -9.88 8.85 8.70
CA ALA A 309 -9.33 7.77 7.89
C ALA A 309 -8.98 8.25 6.47
N GLN A 310 -9.86 9.03 5.83
CA GLN A 310 -9.61 9.61 4.50
C GLN A 310 -8.44 10.60 4.49
N ILE A 311 -8.31 11.45 5.50
CA ILE A 311 -7.19 12.39 5.62
C ILE A 311 -5.89 11.62 5.86
N THR A 312 -5.90 10.63 6.76
CA THR A 312 -4.74 9.79 7.09
C THR A 312 -4.21 9.08 5.85
N ASN A 313 -5.09 8.53 5.00
CA ASN A 313 -4.71 7.87 3.75
C ASN A 313 -3.86 8.74 2.81
N GLY A 314 -3.98 10.07 2.88
CA GLY A 314 -3.17 11.01 2.11
C GLY A 314 -1.94 11.56 2.86
N VAL A 315 -2.02 11.67 4.18
CA VAL A 315 -0.95 12.24 5.03
C VAL A 315 0.11 11.19 5.37
N ASP A 316 -0.32 10.02 5.83
CA ASP A 316 0.53 8.87 6.13
C ASP A 316 -0.16 7.58 5.65
N PRO A 317 0.02 7.18 4.37
CA PRO A 317 -0.57 5.93 3.87
C PRO A 317 -0.01 4.69 4.57
N ASP A 318 1.07 4.82 5.35
CA ASP A 318 1.76 3.78 6.11
C ASP A 318 1.40 3.77 7.61
N PHE A 319 0.28 4.42 7.99
CA PHE A 319 -0.10 4.62 9.39
C PHE A 319 -0.17 3.34 10.24
N HIS A 320 -0.84 2.26 9.77
CA HIS A 320 -0.96 1.03 10.58
C HIS A 320 0.33 0.23 10.64
N ARG A 321 1.10 0.18 9.54
CA ARG A 321 2.40 -0.50 9.57
C ARG A 321 3.43 0.23 10.42
N ARG A 322 3.39 1.57 10.43
CA ARG A 322 4.21 2.41 11.29
C ARG A 322 3.82 2.19 12.74
N ASP A 323 2.53 2.28 13.07
CA ASP A 323 2.03 2.04 14.43
C ASP A 323 2.47 0.68 14.98
N LEU A 324 2.39 -0.39 14.18
CA LEU A 324 2.86 -1.72 14.60
C LEU A 324 4.38 -1.74 14.87
N ALA A 325 5.17 -1.24 13.93
CA ALA A 325 6.63 -1.27 14.03
C ALA A 325 7.13 -0.40 15.18
N ASP A 326 6.58 0.80 15.31
CA ASP A 326 6.94 1.79 16.32
C ASP A 326 6.52 1.31 17.72
N ALA A 327 5.37 0.67 17.87
CA ALA A 327 4.94 0.09 19.14
C ALA A 327 5.88 -1.03 19.61
N ILE A 328 6.34 -1.89 18.70
CA ILE A 328 7.32 -2.94 19.03
C ILE A 328 8.67 -2.33 19.39
N GLU A 329 9.18 -1.37 18.62
CA GLU A 329 10.43 -0.67 18.91
C GLU A 329 10.40 0.09 20.25
N ALA A 330 9.24 0.62 20.63
CA ALA A 330 9.03 1.28 21.91
C ALA A 330 8.81 0.31 23.09
N GLY A 331 8.78 -1.00 22.87
CA GLY A 331 8.49 -2.01 23.90
C GLY A 331 7.00 -2.12 24.28
N ALA A 332 6.11 -1.39 23.60
CA ALA A 332 4.66 -1.45 23.74
C ALA A 332 4.08 -2.64 22.96
N HIS A 333 4.52 -3.84 23.32
CA HIS A 333 4.27 -5.08 22.59
C HIS A 333 2.76 -5.36 22.42
N PRO A 334 2.26 -5.51 21.18
CA PRO A 334 0.87 -5.86 20.93
C PRO A 334 0.53 -7.26 21.47
N GLN A 335 -0.66 -7.39 22.08
CA GLN A 335 -1.11 -8.65 22.68
C GLN A 335 -2.57 -8.98 22.35
N TRP A 336 -2.85 -10.26 22.09
CA TRP A 336 -4.19 -10.81 21.91
C TRP A 336 -4.34 -12.12 22.66
N GLU A 337 -5.50 -12.33 23.26
CA GLU A 337 -5.88 -13.62 23.82
C GLU A 337 -6.54 -14.46 22.73
N LEU A 338 -6.01 -15.66 22.47
CA LEU A 338 -6.70 -16.65 21.65
C LEU A 338 -7.84 -17.21 22.50
N GLY A 339 -9.03 -17.23 21.93
CA GLY A 339 -10.19 -17.87 22.52
C GLY A 339 -10.91 -18.76 21.52
N ILE A 340 -11.70 -19.68 22.06
CA ILE A 340 -12.52 -20.62 21.30
C ILE A 340 -13.97 -20.57 21.78
N GLN A 341 -14.91 -20.55 20.83
CA GLN A 341 -16.28 -20.99 21.08
C GLN A 341 -16.37 -22.47 20.73
N THR A 342 -16.98 -23.28 21.58
CA THR A 342 -17.08 -24.73 21.38
C THR A 342 -18.53 -25.15 21.20
N PHE A 343 -18.78 -26.05 20.25
CA PHE A 343 -20.11 -26.58 19.94
C PHE A 343 -20.07 -28.12 19.84
N PRO A 344 -21.19 -28.80 20.15
CA PRO A 344 -21.31 -30.22 19.88
C PRO A 344 -21.11 -30.52 18.39
N ASP A 345 -20.37 -31.59 18.07
CA ASP A 345 -20.19 -32.07 16.69
C ASP A 345 -21.33 -33.02 16.30
N THR A 346 -22.49 -32.44 15.97
CA THR A 346 -23.69 -33.17 15.53
C THR A 346 -23.63 -33.48 14.04
N PRO A 347 -24.37 -34.49 13.53
CA PRO A 347 -24.41 -34.79 12.10
C PRO A 347 -24.86 -33.62 11.22
N ASP A 348 -25.75 -32.77 11.73
CA ASP A 348 -26.25 -31.60 11.01
C ASP A 348 -25.33 -30.38 11.17
N GLN A 349 -24.34 -30.45 12.07
CA GLN A 349 -23.38 -29.37 12.37
C GLN A 349 -24.05 -28.01 12.62
N THR A 350 -25.19 -28.04 13.32
CA THR A 350 -25.94 -26.85 13.72
C THR A 350 -25.85 -26.61 15.23
N PHE A 351 -26.03 -25.36 15.65
CA PHE A 351 -26.10 -24.98 17.05
C PHE A 351 -27.13 -23.86 17.24
N GLU A 352 -28.13 -24.09 18.11
CA GLU A 352 -29.20 -23.12 18.40
C GLU A 352 -29.89 -22.57 17.12
N GLY A 353 -30.10 -23.44 16.13
CA GLY A 353 -30.70 -23.08 14.84
C GLY A 353 -29.78 -22.35 13.86
N ILE A 354 -28.51 -22.15 14.22
CA ILE A 354 -27.47 -21.59 13.34
C ILE A 354 -26.74 -22.75 12.65
N ASP A 355 -26.67 -22.70 11.33
CA ASP A 355 -25.82 -23.59 10.56
C ASP A 355 -24.35 -23.16 10.71
N LEU A 356 -23.52 -24.02 11.33
CA LEU A 356 -22.13 -23.68 11.60
C LEU A 356 -21.24 -23.76 10.35
N LEU A 357 -21.75 -24.34 9.26
CA LEU A 357 -21.06 -24.40 7.98
C LEU A 357 -21.26 -23.15 7.12
N ASP A 358 -22.17 -22.26 7.51
CA ASP A 358 -22.38 -20.97 6.85
C ASP A 358 -21.37 -19.92 7.34
N PRO A 359 -20.39 -19.52 6.52
CA PRO A 359 -19.40 -18.52 6.92
C PRO A 359 -19.97 -17.09 6.99
N THR A 360 -21.21 -16.86 6.55
CA THR A 360 -21.90 -15.55 6.65
C THR A 360 -22.58 -15.36 8.00
N ASN A 361 -22.57 -16.40 8.86
CA ASN A 361 -23.21 -16.42 10.17
C ASN A 361 -22.17 -16.48 11.31
N LEU A 362 -22.40 -15.68 12.36
CA LEU A 362 -21.69 -15.78 13.63
C LEU A 362 -22.55 -16.49 14.68
N VAL A 363 -21.90 -17.01 15.73
CA VAL A 363 -22.61 -17.46 16.94
C VAL A 363 -22.45 -16.38 18.01
N PRO A 364 -23.54 -15.75 18.49
CA PRO A 364 -23.48 -14.75 19.55
C PRO A 364 -22.76 -15.28 20.80
N GLU A 365 -21.96 -14.42 21.44
CA GLU A 365 -21.21 -14.80 22.63
C GLU A 365 -22.13 -15.10 23.83
N GLU A 366 -23.37 -14.60 23.79
CA GLU A 366 -24.41 -14.90 24.77
C GLU A 366 -24.92 -16.34 24.68
N LEU A 367 -24.82 -16.98 23.51
CA LEU A 367 -25.18 -18.40 23.31
C LEU A 367 -23.98 -19.32 23.59
N ALA A 368 -22.78 -18.90 23.16
CA ALA A 368 -21.55 -19.63 23.39
C ALA A 368 -20.41 -18.66 23.76
N PRO A 369 -20.00 -18.57 25.04
CA PRO A 369 -18.96 -17.64 25.45
C PRO A 369 -17.60 -18.04 24.86
N VAL A 370 -16.78 -17.05 24.54
CA VAL A 370 -15.40 -17.26 24.09
C VAL A 370 -14.52 -17.67 25.28
N GLN A 371 -13.98 -18.88 25.23
CA GLN A 371 -13.11 -19.43 26.28
C GLN A 371 -11.63 -19.17 25.94
N PRO A 372 -10.85 -18.51 26.82
CA PRO A 372 -9.45 -18.20 26.53
C PRO A 372 -8.54 -19.43 26.62
N VAL A 373 -7.62 -19.57 25.65
CA VAL A 373 -6.72 -20.73 25.50
C VAL A 373 -5.24 -20.40 25.37
N GLY A 374 -4.89 -19.12 25.18
CA GLY A 374 -3.49 -18.69 25.20
C GLY A 374 -3.31 -17.21 24.87
N LEU A 375 -2.07 -16.74 24.98
CA LEU A 375 -1.68 -15.35 24.76
C LEU A 375 -0.70 -15.25 23.60
N LEU A 376 -1.05 -14.46 22.58
CA LEU A 376 -0.15 -13.98 21.56
C LEU A 376 0.49 -12.68 22.03
N THR A 377 1.82 -12.60 21.98
CA THR A 377 2.56 -11.34 22.08
C THR A 377 3.39 -11.17 20.81
N LEU A 378 3.46 -9.95 20.26
CA LEU A 378 4.37 -9.60 19.16
C LEU A 378 5.47 -8.69 19.69
N MET A 379 6.74 -9.01 19.41
CA MET A 379 7.88 -8.39 20.11
C MET A 379 9.08 -8.09 19.23
N ARG A 380 9.09 -8.54 17.96
CA ARG A 380 10.20 -8.25 17.06
C ARG A 380 9.70 -7.88 15.66
N ASN A 381 10.25 -6.79 15.13
CA ASN A 381 10.10 -6.40 13.75
C ASN A 381 10.95 -7.31 12.84
N PRO A 382 10.55 -7.49 11.56
CA PRO A 382 11.39 -8.18 10.59
C PRO A 382 12.68 -7.39 10.34
N SER A 383 13.78 -8.10 10.07
CA SER A 383 15.03 -7.48 9.64
C SER A 383 14.98 -7.08 8.17
N ASN A 384 14.18 -7.78 7.35
CA ASN A 384 13.93 -7.43 5.97
C ASN A 384 12.46 -7.69 5.59
N PHE A 385 11.73 -6.61 5.28
CA PHE A 385 10.32 -6.69 4.93
C PHE A 385 10.04 -7.62 3.73
N PHE A 386 10.86 -7.59 2.68
CA PHE A 386 10.63 -8.43 1.50
C PHE A 386 10.86 -9.91 1.81
N ALA A 387 12.01 -10.22 2.43
CA ALA A 387 12.42 -11.58 2.69
C ALA A 387 11.47 -12.33 3.64
N GLU A 388 10.81 -11.59 4.54
CA GLU A 388 9.98 -12.13 5.61
C GLU A 388 8.49 -11.84 5.36
N THR A 389 8.09 -10.56 5.38
CA THR A 389 6.68 -10.14 5.26
C THR A 389 6.11 -10.35 3.85
N GLU A 390 6.85 -10.02 2.80
CA GLU A 390 6.36 -10.21 1.43
C GLU A 390 6.36 -11.69 1.05
N GLN A 391 7.41 -12.44 1.41
CA GLN A 391 7.56 -13.85 1.02
C GLN A 391 6.89 -14.89 1.93
N VAL A 392 6.39 -14.53 3.12
CA VAL A 392 5.64 -15.48 3.94
C VAL A 392 4.41 -16.03 3.19
N ALA A 393 4.21 -17.34 3.26
CA ALA A 393 3.06 -18.04 2.69
C ALA A 393 2.23 -18.62 3.84
N PHE A 394 1.03 -18.07 4.02
CA PHE A 394 0.02 -18.64 4.91
C PHE A 394 -0.90 -19.56 4.11
N HIS A 395 -1.46 -20.58 4.74
CA HIS A 395 -2.43 -21.49 4.10
C HIS A 395 -3.30 -22.19 5.14
N VAL A 396 -4.63 -22.08 5.03
CA VAL A 396 -5.59 -22.75 5.94
C VAL A 396 -5.50 -24.29 5.96
N GLY A 397 -4.80 -24.91 5.01
CA GLY A 397 -4.54 -26.35 4.98
C GLY A 397 -3.23 -26.75 5.67
N HIS A 398 -2.46 -25.80 6.20
CA HIS A 398 -1.39 -26.10 7.15
C HIS A 398 -2.04 -26.43 8.51
N LEU A 399 -2.33 -27.71 8.70
CA LEU A 399 -2.96 -28.28 9.88
C LEU A 399 -1.93 -29.07 10.70
N VAL A 400 -2.31 -29.39 11.94
CA VAL A 400 -1.54 -30.21 12.88
C VAL A 400 -2.48 -31.22 13.56
N PRO A 401 -1.97 -32.36 14.07
CA PRO A 401 -2.81 -33.31 14.79
C PRO A 401 -3.65 -32.61 15.87
N GLY A 402 -4.96 -32.90 15.90
CA GLY A 402 -5.89 -32.27 16.84
C GLY A 402 -6.66 -31.06 16.31
N VAL A 403 -6.36 -30.58 15.10
CA VAL A 403 -7.14 -29.56 14.37
C VAL A 403 -7.49 -30.11 12.99
N ASP A 404 -8.78 -30.08 12.65
CA ASP A 404 -9.32 -30.60 11.39
C ASP A 404 -10.35 -29.61 10.80
N VAL A 405 -10.74 -29.84 9.55
CA VAL A 405 -11.67 -28.98 8.80
C VAL A 405 -13.12 -29.46 8.95
N THR A 406 -14.06 -28.64 8.47
CA THR A 406 -15.48 -28.97 8.35
C THR A 406 -15.91 -28.88 6.89
N ASP A 407 -17.18 -29.19 6.62
CA ASP A 407 -17.77 -29.15 5.29
C ASP A 407 -18.21 -27.74 4.84
N ASP A 408 -17.70 -26.68 5.49
CA ASP A 408 -17.88 -25.29 5.08
C ASP A 408 -17.38 -25.12 3.62
N PRO A 409 -18.26 -24.79 2.65
CA PRO A 409 -17.89 -24.78 1.24
C PRO A 409 -16.93 -23.64 0.87
N LEU A 410 -16.88 -22.56 1.66
CA LEU A 410 -15.87 -21.52 1.51
C LEU A 410 -14.52 -22.00 2.02
N LEU A 411 -14.46 -22.65 3.18
CA LEU A 411 -13.22 -23.23 3.71
C LEU A 411 -12.64 -24.25 2.72
N ALA A 412 -13.46 -25.14 2.18
CA ALA A 412 -13.05 -26.18 1.25
C ALA A 412 -12.30 -25.64 0.02
N GLY A 413 -12.82 -24.60 -0.64
CA GLY A 413 -12.13 -24.00 -1.79
C GLY A 413 -10.86 -23.23 -1.41
N ARG A 414 -10.80 -22.67 -0.18
CA ARG A 414 -9.56 -22.05 0.34
C ARG A 414 -8.44 -23.07 0.55
N LEU A 415 -8.77 -24.34 0.85
CA LEU A 415 -7.76 -25.41 0.95
C LEU A 415 -7.01 -25.61 -0.39
N PHE A 416 -7.68 -25.42 -1.53
CA PHE A 416 -7.03 -25.46 -2.84
C PHE A 416 -6.23 -24.18 -3.14
N SER A 417 -6.89 -23.02 -3.03
CA SER A 417 -6.38 -21.76 -3.59
C SER A 417 -5.03 -21.31 -2.99
N TYR A 418 -4.86 -21.49 -1.69
CA TYR A 418 -3.67 -21.00 -0.99
C TYR A 418 -2.41 -21.81 -1.29
N LEU A 419 -2.55 -23.07 -1.73
CA LEU A 419 -1.43 -23.87 -2.22
C LEU A 419 -1.06 -23.47 -3.66
N ASP A 420 -2.06 -23.36 -4.53
CA ASP A 420 -1.90 -23.04 -5.95
C ASP A 420 -1.27 -21.65 -6.19
N THR A 421 -1.77 -20.62 -5.50
CA THR A 421 -1.35 -19.23 -5.74
C THR A 421 0.15 -18.98 -5.46
N GLN A 422 0.81 -19.83 -4.69
CA GLN A 422 2.24 -19.67 -4.38
C GLN A 422 3.14 -19.99 -5.58
N ILE A 423 2.67 -20.81 -6.52
CA ILE A 423 3.48 -21.22 -7.69
C ILE A 423 3.90 -20.02 -8.52
N THR A 424 2.98 -19.09 -8.79
CA THR A 424 3.28 -17.86 -9.53
C THR A 424 3.91 -16.80 -8.62
N ARG A 425 3.38 -16.63 -7.41
CA ARG A 425 3.83 -15.58 -6.48
C ARG A 425 5.26 -15.77 -6.02
N LEU A 426 5.66 -17.00 -5.71
CA LEU A 426 6.96 -17.36 -5.14
C LEU A 426 7.82 -18.21 -6.10
N GLY A 427 7.42 -18.29 -7.37
CA GLY A 427 8.25 -18.81 -8.46
C GLY A 427 8.38 -20.34 -8.53
N GLY A 428 7.64 -21.11 -7.74
CA GLY A 428 7.62 -22.56 -7.84
C GLY A 428 7.16 -23.30 -6.58
N PRO A 429 7.28 -24.65 -6.57
CA PRO A 429 6.77 -25.50 -5.49
C PRO A 429 7.63 -25.49 -4.22
N ASN A 430 8.88 -24.98 -4.28
CA ASN A 430 9.80 -24.98 -3.13
C ASN A 430 9.63 -23.77 -2.20
N PHE A 431 8.50 -23.06 -2.26
CA PHE A 431 8.21 -21.94 -1.37
C PHE A 431 8.30 -22.25 0.15
N PRO A 432 8.07 -23.48 0.65
CA PRO A 432 8.28 -23.81 2.06
C PRO A 432 9.76 -23.73 2.49
N GLN A 433 10.70 -23.75 1.54
CA GLN A 433 12.13 -23.67 1.83
C GLN A 433 12.66 -22.24 1.97
N LEU A 434 11.84 -21.23 1.69
CA LEU A 434 12.18 -19.83 2.01
C LEU A 434 12.27 -19.69 3.54
N PRO A 435 13.29 -18.99 4.10
CA PRO A 435 13.57 -19.01 5.53
C PRO A 435 12.37 -18.77 6.45
N ILE A 436 11.52 -17.80 6.14
CA ILE A 436 10.32 -17.50 6.94
C ILE A 436 9.23 -18.58 6.88
N ASN A 437 9.24 -19.44 5.86
CA ASN A 437 8.25 -20.50 5.67
C ASN A 437 8.72 -21.88 6.16
N ARG A 438 9.99 -22.01 6.57
CA ARG A 438 10.55 -23.30 7.00
C ARG A 438 9.84 -23.78 8.27
N PRO A 439 9.40 -25.05 8.32
CA PRO A 439 8.86 -25.62 9.54
C PRO A 439 9.97 -25.76 10.59
N HIS A 440 9.62 -25.68 11.88
CA HIS A 440 10.57 -25.93 12.98
C HIS A 440 10.54 -27.41 13.44
N ALA A 441 9.89 -28.26 12.66
CA ALA A 441 9.81 -29.71 12.85
C ALA A 441 10.52 -30.43 11.69
N PRO A 442 11.10 -31.63 11.91
CA PRO A 442 11.79 -32.41 10.89
C PRO A 442 10.94 -32.66 9.63
N VAL A 443 11.50 -32.40 8.45
CA VAL A 443 10.88 -32.73 7.15
C VAL A 443 11.61 -33.90 6.52
N ASN A 444 10.90 -35.02 6.36
CA ASN A 444 11.40 -36.23 5.71
C ASN A 444 10.39 -36.69 4.65
N ASP A 445 10.36 -35.98 3.52
CA ASP A 445 9.45 -36.26 2.41
C ASP A 445 10.14 -36.97 1.22
N MET A 446 9.35 -37.31 0.21
CA MET A 446 9.79 -37.88 -1.07
C MET A 446 9.61 -36.90 -2.25
N LEU A 447 9.41 -35.61 -1.99
CA LEU A 447 9.27 -34.56 -3.02
C LEU A 447 10.66 -34.10 -3.50
N ARG A 448 10.89 -33.99 -4.81
CA ARG A 448 12.21 -33.68 -5.40
C ARG A 448 12.13 -32.61 -6.48
N ASP A 449 13.31 -32.07 -6.83
CA ASP A 449 13.53 -31.09 -7.88
C ASP A 449 12.80 -29.75 -7.64
N GLY A 450 12.16 -29.19 -8.67
CA GLY A 450 11.46 -27.91 -8.62
C GLY A 450 12.40 -26.69 -8.69
N MET A 451 11.82 -25.54 -9.08
CA MET A 451 12.55 -24.27 -9.15
C MET A 451 13.15 -23.90 -7.78
N HIS A 452 14.38 -23.41 -7.77
CA HIS A 452 15.10 -22.95 -6.56
C HIS A 452 15.15 -23.98 -5.41
N GLN A 453 15.35 -25.26 -5.73
CA GLN A 453 15.63 -26.29 -4.72
C GLN A 453 16.88 -25.93 -3.90
N THR A 454 16.73 -25.75 -2.59
CA THR A 454 17.83 -25.40 -1.68
C THR A 454 18.22 -26.54 -0.74
N ALA A 455 17.37 -27.56 -0.60
CA ALA A 455 17.71 -28.78 0.12
C ALA A 455 18.55 -29.71 -0.77
N VAL A 456 19.55 -30.37 -0.17
CA VAL A 456 20.29 -31.47 -0.81
C VAL A 456 19.85 -32.78 -0.15
N HIS A 457 18.78 -33.36 -0.68
CA HIS A 457 18.28 -34.66 -0.24
C HIS A 457 19.30 -35.76 -0.55
N ARG A 458 19.56 -36.63 0.43
CA ARG A 458 20.46 -37.80 0.28
C ARG A 458 19.61 -39.07 0.14
N GLY A 459 20.21 -40.13 -0.40
CA GLY A 459 19.53 -41.38 -0.73
C GLY A 459 19.25 -41.54 -2.22
N VAL A 460 18.79 -42.72 -2.62
CA VAL A 460 18.57 -43.08 -4.04
C VAL A 460 17.11 -43.41 -4.37
N ALA A 461 16.23 -43.51 -3.37
CA ALA A 461 14.85 -43.97 -3.53
C ALA A 461 13.81 -42.98 -2.97
N PRO A 462 13.48 -41.90 -3.70
CA PRO A 462 12.39 -40.97 -3.35
C PRO A 462 11.02 -41.57 -3.71
N TYR A 463 10.76 -42.81 -3.32
CA TYR A 463 9.51 -43.52 -3.58
C TYR A 463 9.23 -44.58 -2.51
N ARG A 464 7.98 -45.06 -2.45
CA ARG A 464 7.55 -46.11 -1.52
C ARG A 464 6.70 -47.17 -2.23
N PRO A 465 6.79 -48.45 -1.83
CA PRO A 465 7.83 -49.03 -0.96
C PRO A 465 9.20 -49.03 -1.64
N ASN A 466 10.27 -48.96 -0.84
CA ASN A 466 11.64 -49.10 -1.33
C ASN A 466 12.48 -49.94 -0.35
N SER A 467 13.52 -50.61 -0.86
CA SER A 467 14.53 -51.31 -0.05
C SER A 467 15.92 -50.67 -0.14
N LEU A 468 16.17 -49.85 -1.17
CA LEU A 468 17.48 -49.24 -1.42
C LEU A 468 17.87 -48.22 -0.36
N ASP A 469 16.90 -47.50 0.22
CA ASP A 469 17.10 -46.59 1.35
C ASP A 469 16.52 -47.18 2.66
N GLY A 470 16.48 -48.52 2.77
CA GLY A 470 16.03 -49.22 3.97
C GLY A 470 14.55 -49.01 4.32
N GLY A 471 13.72 -48.56 3.38
CA GLY A 471 12.30 -48.28 3.59
C GLY A 471 11.99 -46.88 4.13
N CYS A 472 13.01 -46.06 4.37
CA CYS A 472 12.84 -44.68 4.84
C CYS A 472 12.38 -43.72 3.71
N PRO A 473 11.73 -42.61 4.07
CA PRO A 473 11.05 -42.37 5.35
C PRO A 473 9.83 -43.30 5.55
N PHE A 474 9.59 -43.70 6.81
CA PHE A 474 8.43 -44.52 7.19
C PHE A 474 7.18 -43.66 7.44
N LEU A 475 6.00 -44.27 7.35
CA LEU A 475 4.76 -43.62 7.81
C LEU A 475 4.72 -43.56 9.33
N ALA A 476 4.16 -42.48 9.86
CA ALA A 476 3.81 -42.36 11.27
C ALA A 476 2.46 -43.05 11.57
N GLY A 477 2.33 -43.62 12.77
CA GLY A 477 1.06 -44.05 13.37
C GLY A 477 0.50 -43.00 14.34
N ALA A 478 -0.72 -43.22 14.83
CA ALA A 478 -1.41 -42.31 15.75
C ALA A 478 -0.64 -42.08 17.06
N ASP A 479 0.05 -43.11 17.56
CA ASP A 479 0.93 -43.10 18.74
C ASP A 479 2.25 -42.34 18.53
N THR A 480 2.55 -41.98 17.28
CA THR A 480 3.77 -41.25 16.89
C THR A 480 3.48 -39.85 16.33
N GLY A 481 2.29 -39.30 16.59
CA GLY A 481 1.93 -37.93 16.20
C GLY A 481 1.55 -37.76 14.73
N ALA A 482 1.07 -38.82 14.06
CA ALA A 482 0.54 -38.71 12.71
C ALA A 482 -0.71 -37.80 12.67
N PHE A 483 -0.84 -37.00 11.61
CA PHE A 483 -2.14 -36.44 11.23
C PHE A 483 -3.00 -37.59 10.71
N VAL A 484 -3.98 -38.00 11.52
CA VAL A 484 -4.96 -39.03 11.16
C VAL A 484 -6.29 -38.32 11.04
N GLU A 485 -6.86 -38.34 9.83
CA GLU A 485 -8.17 -37.76 9.56
C GLU A 485 -9.21 -38.42 10.48
N THR A 486 -10.04 -37.59 11.12
CA THR A 486 -11.10 -38.15 11.95
C THR A 486 -12.18 -38.71 11.02
N PRO A 487 -12.57 -39.98 11.14
CA PRO A 487 -13.61 -40.55 10.31
C PRO A 487 -14.96 -39.90 10.65
N VAL A 488 -15.38 -38.94 9.83
CA VAL A 488 -16.71 -38.33 9.90
C VAL A 488 -17.63 -39.07 8.93
N ARG A 489 -18.82 -39.46 9.40
CA ARG A 489 -19.81 -40.12 8.54
C ARG A 489 -20.47 -39.08 7.64
N VAL A 490 -20.21 -39.17 6.34
CA VAL A 490 -20.95 -38.43 5.33
C VAL A 490 -22.30 -39.13 5.09
N PRO A 491 -23.46 -38.45 5.24
CA PRO A 491 -24.77 -39.01 4.90
C PRO A 491 -24.86 -39.43 3.42
N GLU A 492 -25.70 -40.41 3.11
CA GLU A 492 -25.96 -40.80 1.71
C GLU A 492 -26.63 -39.63 0.97
N ALA A 493 -25.99 -39.15 -0.11
CA ALA A 493 -26.44 -38.00 -0.87
C ALA A 493 -26.04 -38.10 -2.35
N ALA A 494 -26.72 -37.33 -3.21
CA ALA A 494 -26.33 -37.15 -4.60
C ALA A 494 -25.27 -36.06 -4.76
N LYS A 495 -24.42 -36.15 -5.78
CA LYS A 495 -23.50 -35.05 -6.15
C LYS A 495 -24.30 -33.92 -6.79
N VAL A 496 -24.38 -32.78 -6.13
CA VAL A 496 -25.19 -31.62 -6.55
C VAL A 496 -24.36 -30.33 -6.59
N ARG A 497 -24.94 -29.26 -7.17
CA ARG A 497 -24.45 -27.88 -7.11
C ARG A 497 -25.57 -27.00 -6.54
N GLU A 498 -25.83 -27.16 -5.26
CA GLU A 498 -26.95 -26.57 -4.53
C GLU A 498 -26.45 -26.05 -3.18
N ALA A 499 -27.04 -24.95 -2.70
CA ALA A 499 -26.86 -24.50 -1.33
C ALA A 499 -28.00 -25.07 -0.47
N PRO A 500 -27.75 -25.42 0.80
CA PRO A 500 -28.82 -25.89 1.68
C PRO A 500 -29.80 -24.75 2.02
N GLU A 501 -31.06 -25.09 2.32
CA GLU A 501 -32.07 -24.09 2.71
C GLU A 501 -31.68 -23.34 3.99
N SER A 502 -30.91 -23.97 4.89
CA SER A 502 -30.37 -23.37 6.12
C SER A 502 -29.50 -22.14 5.87
N PHE A 503 -28.94 -21.99 4.67
CA PHE A 503 -28.11 -20.86 4.27
C PHE A 503 -28.94 -19.68 3.73
N ALA A 504 -30.26 -19.83 3.54
CA ALA A 504 -31.07 -18.83 2.83
C ALA A 504 -31.45 -17.58 3.66
N ASP A 505 -31.24 -17.60 4.98
CA ASP A 505 -31.51 -16.43 5.83
C ASP A 505 -30.34 -15.44 5.81
N HIS A 506 -30.53 -14.38 5.03
CA HIS A 506 -29.51 -13.35 4.85
C HIS A 506 -29.79 -12.06 5.63
N PHE A 507 -30.83 -12.00 6.48
CA PHE A 507 -31.30 -10.75 7.09
C PHE A 507 -31.38 -10.77 8.62
N SER A 508 -31.55 -11.94 9.25
CA SER A 508 -31.63 -12.04 10.71
C SER A 508 -30.34 -11.60 11.41
N GLN A 509 -29.18 -12.09 10.95
CA GLN A 509 -27.89 -11.74 11.54
C GLN A 509 -27.46 -10.28 11.28
N PRO A 510 -27.59 -9.71 10.06
CA PRO A 510 -27.40 -8.27 9.87
C PRO A 510 -28.31 -7.43 10.79
N ARG A 511 -29.58 -7.83 10.96
CA ARG A 511 -30.51 -7.13 11.85
C ARG A 511 -30.05 -7.20 13.30
N ARG A 512 -29.60 -8.36 13.78
CA ARG A 512 -28.98 -8.51 15.11
C ARG A 512 -27.80 -7.57 15.28
N PHE A 513 -26.88 -7.53 14.32
CA PHE A 513 -25.73 -6.63 14.36
C PHE A 513 -26.17 -5.16 14.47
N TRP A 514 -27.07 -4.70 13.59
CA TRP A 514 -27.61 -3.34 13.63
C TRP A 514 -28.25 -2.98 14.98
N LEU A 515 -29.09 -3.88 15.52
CA LEU A 515 -29.76 -3.67 16.80
C LEU A 515 -28.76 -3.65 17.98
N SER A 516 -27.59 -4.27 17.83
CA SER A 516 -26.53 -4.29 18.85
C SER A 516 -25.68 -3.03 18.89
N MET A 517 -25.74 -2.19 17.85
CA MET A 517 -24.95 -0.96 17.77
C MET A 517 -25.51 0.11 18.70
N SER A 518 -24.60 0.85 19.35
CA SER A 518 -24.94 2.08 20.07
C SER A 518 -25.46 3.17 19.11
N PRO A 519 -26.14 4.22 19.60
CA PRO A 519 -26.66 5.28 18.74
C PRO A 519 -25.61 5.93 17.83
N ILE A 520 -24.37 6.13 18.31
CA ILE A 520 -23.29 6.74 17.53
C ILE A 520 -22.75 5.78 16.46
N GLU A 521 -22.61 4.50 16.78
CA GLU A 521 -22.19 3.48 15.80
C GLU A 521 -23.23 3.33 14.68
N ARG A 522 -24.53 3.41 15.02
CA ARG A 522 -25.62 3.43 14.04
C ARG A 522 -25.52 4.62 13.09
N GLU A 523 -25.25 5.82 13.63
CA GLU A 523 -25.04 7.03 12.83
C GLU A 523 -23.86 6.88 11.87
N HIS A 524 -22.73 6.32 12.33
CA HIS A 524 -21.56 6.08 11.49
C HIS A 524 -21.84 5.06 10.38
N ILE A 525 -22.60 3.99 10.65
CA ILE A 525 -23.03 3.03 9.64
C ILE A 525 -23.91 3.70 8.58
N ILE A 526 -24.92 4.48 9.00
CA ILE A 526 -25.78 5.24 8.08
C ILE A 526 -24.92 6.15 7.21
N ALA A 527 -24.01 6.92 7.81
CA ALA A 527 -23.13 7.83 7.10
C ALA A 527 -22.21 7.11 6.10
N ALA A 528 -21.71 5.91 6.44
CA ALA A 528 -20.89 5.09 5.55
C ALA A 528 -21.69 4.60 4.34
N TYR A 529 -22.88 4.02 4.54
CA TYR A 529 -23.76 3.61 3.43
C TYR A 529 -24.13 4.79 2.54
N THR A 530 -24.54 5.92 3.12
CA THR A 530 -24.84 7.14 2.37
C THR A 530 -23.63 7.64 1.57
N PHE A 531 -22.44 7.63 2.17
CA PHE A 531 -21.22 8.05 1.49
C PHE A 531 -20.92 7.13 0.30
N GLU A 532 -20.90 5.81 0.50
CA GLU A 532 -20.52 4.87 -0.55
C GLU A 532 -21.55 4.79 -1.68
N LEU A 533 -22.83 4.60 -1.35
CA LEU A 533 -23.91 4.59 -2.35
C LEU A 533 -24.05 5.95 -3.05
N GLY A 534 -23.70 7.05 -2.37
CA GLY A 534 -23.62 8.38 -2.96
C GLY A 534 -22.56 8.51 -4.06
N LYS A 535 -21.56 7.62 -4.10
CA LYS A 535 -20.54 7.54 -5.16
C LYS A 535 -20.96 6.68 -6.34
N CYS A 536 -21.96 5.81 -6.19
CA CYS A 536 -22.51 5.04 -7.30
C CYS A 536 -23.20 5.96 -8.31
N TYR A 537 -23.05 5.66 -9.60
CA TYR A 537 -23.70 6.40 -10.68
C TYR A 537 -25.10 5.86 -10.96
N GLU A 538 -25.26 4.54 -10.94
CA GLU A 538 -26.47 3.84 -11.38
C GLU A 538 -27.56 3.89 -10.31
N GLN A 539 -28.69 4.50 -10.67
CA GLN A 539 -29.85 4.67 -9.80
C GLN A 539 -30.42 3.32 -9.32
N ALA A 540 -30.48 2.32 -10.23
CA ALA A 540 -30.99 0.99 -9.91
C ALA A 540 -30.15 0.24 -8.87
N VAL A 541 -28.85 0.53 -8.76
CA VAL A 541 -27.99 -0.02 -7.70
C VAL A 541 -28.39 0.58 -6.35
N LYS A 542 -28.60 1.90 -6.28
CA LYS A 542 -29.01 2.60 -5.05
C LYS A 542 -30.37 2.13 -4.56
N GLU A 543 -31.34 2.01 -5.46
CA GLU A 543 -32.70 1.55 -5.12
C GLU A 543 -32.70 0.10 -4.61
N ARG A 544 -31.93 -0.80 -5.25
CA ARG A 544 -31.76 -2.16 -4.74
C ARG A 544 -31.06 -2.20 -3.39
N ALA A 545 -30.05 -1.36 -3.17
CA ALA A 545 -29.40 -1.24 -1.87
C ALA A 545 -30.39 -0.82 -0.77
N LEU A 546 -31.23 0.19 -1.04
CA LEU A 546 -32.29 0.58 -0.11
C LEU A 546 -33.29 -0.55 0.15
N GLN A 547 -33.62 -1.37 -0.86
CA GLN A 547 -34.49 -2.54 -0.66
C GLN A 547 -33.83 -3.59 0.26
N VAL A 548 -32.53 -3.86 0.08
CA VAL A 548 -31.75 -4.75 0.98
C VAL A 548 -31.75 -4.19 2.40
N LEU A 549 -31.49 -2.89 2.57
CA LEU A 549 -31.51 -2.25 3.90
C LEU A 549 -32.91 -2.28 4.54
N ALA A 550 -33.98 -2.10 3.77
CA ALA A 550 -35.36 -2.20 4.27
C ALA A 550 -35.66 -3.58 4.85
N ASN A 551 -35.09 -4.64 4.27
CA ASN A 551 -35.21 -6.01 4.75
C ASN A 551 -34.40 -6.28 6.02
N ILE A 552 -33.43 -5.43 6.36
CA ILE A 552 -32.69 -5.46 7.64
C ILE A 552 -33.45 -4.66 8.69
N ASP A 553 -33.66 -3.36 8.45
CA ASP A 553 -34.31 -2.45 9.38
C ASP A 553 -34.87 -1.18 8.69
N PRO A 554 -36.15 -0.81 8.95
CA PRO A 554 -36.76 0.37 8.34
C PRO A 554 -36.10 1.70 8.72
N ASN A 555 -35.53 1.84 9.92
CA ASN A 555 -34.89 3.10 10.32
C ASN A 555 -33.55 3.28 9.58
N LEU A 556 -32.72 2.22 9.53
CA LEU A 556 -31.49 2.22 8.74
C LEU A 556 -31.77 2.62 7.27
N CYS A 557 -32.76 1.98 6.65
CA CYS A 557 -33.17 2.29 5.29
C CYS A 557 -33.63 3.75 5.11
N ALA A 558 -34.50 4.24 6.00
CA ALA A 558 -35.06 5.58 5.90
C ALA A 558 -34.01 6.68 6.01
N GLU A 559 -33.05 6.54 6.93
CA GLU A 559 -31.97 7.51 7.12
C GLU A 559 -31.00 7.50 5.93
N VAL A 560 -30.61 6.32 5.42
CA VAL A 560 -29.76 6.22 4.22
C VAL A 560 -30.48 6.77 2.98
N ALA A 561 -31.78 6.47 2.81
CA ALA A 561 -32.60 6.99 1.72
C ALA A 561 -32.69 8.51 1.75
N THR A 562 -32.85 9.09 2.95
CA THR A 562 -32.82 10.55 3.17
C THR A 562 -31.48 11.14 2.73
N GLY A 563 -30.37 10.52 3.13
CA GLY A 563 -29.02 10.94 2.72
C GLY A 563 -28.77 10.86 1.21
N LEU A 564 -29.42 9.92 0.51
CA LEU A 564 -29.36 9.76 -0.95
C LEU A 564 -30.40 10.61 -1.71
N GLY A 565 -31.36 11.23 -1.01
CA GLY A 565 -32.47 11.95 -1.64
C GLY A 565 -33.46 11.04 -2.38
N LEU A 566 -33.65 9.81 -1.90
CA LEU A 566 -34.51 8.78 -2.50
C LEU A 566 -35.64 8.38 -1.54
N PRO A 567 -36.77 7.85 -2.05
CA PRO A 567 -37.81 7.29 -1.19
C PRO A 567 -37.33 5.98 -0.55
N ALA A 568 -37.66 5.78 0.73
CA ALA A 568 -37.42 4.52 1.42
C ALA A 568 -38.47 3.47 0.99
N PRO A 569 -38.07 2.32 0.40
CA PRO A 569 -39.00 1.24 0.09
C PRO A 569 -39.50 0.55 1.37
N GLN A 570 -40.60 -0.19 1.23
CA GLN A 570 -41.08 -1.09 2.28
C GLN A 570 -40.28 -2.41 2.25
N PRO A 571 -40.13 -3.10 3.40
CA PRO A 571 -39.55 -4.43 3.42
C PRO A 571 -40.35 -5.40 2.52
N THR A 572 -39.64 -6.24 1.77
CA THR A 572 -40.23 -7.29 0.92
C THR A 572 -40.29 -8.66 1.61
N VAL A 573 -39.62 -8.79 2.76
CA VAL A 573 -39.63 -9.98 3.62
C VAL A 573 -40.04 -9.59 5.04
N PRO A 574 -40.62 -10.51 5.82
CA PRO A 574 -40.87 -10.26 7.25
C PRO A 574 -39.57 -9.89 7.97
N LEU A 575 -39.63 -8.88 8.83
CA LEU A 575 -38.48 -8.50 9.66
C LEU A 575 -38.24 -9.58 10.71
N ALA A 576 -37.00 -10.04 10.82
CA ALA A 576 -36.64 -11.04 11.81
C ALA A 576 -36.80 -10.53 13.25
N GLU A 577 -37.36 -11.36 14.12
CA GLU A 577 -37.37 -11.13 15.56
C GLU A 577 -36.07 -11.67 16.16
N VAL A 578 -35.13 -10.78 16.45
CA VAL A 578 -33.79 -11.13 16.95
C VAL A 578 -33.43 -10.29 18.16
N GLU A 579 -32.81 -10.93 19.15
CA GLU A 579 -32.20 -10.25 20.28
C GLU A 579 -30.87 -9.61 19.89
N ALA A 580 -30.59 -8.43 20.46
CA ALA A 580 -29.29 -7.77 20.32
C ALA A 580 -28.20 -8.53 21.08
N SER A 581 -26.97 -8.49 20.56
CA SER A 581 -25.76 -9.08 21.16
C SER A 581 -24.79 -7.94 21.52
N PRO A 582 -24.80 -7.46 22.78
CA PRO A 582 -23.94 -6.35 23.21
C PRO A 582 -22.45 -6.55 22.94
N ALA A 583 -21.97 -7.80 22.87
CA ALA A 583 -20.59 -8.13 22.55
C ALA A 583 -20.11 -7.62 21.17
N LEU A 584 -21.05 -7.31 20.24
CA LEU A 584 -20.71 -6.86 18.89
C LEU A 584 -20.30 -5.37 18.85
N SER A 585 -20.80 -4.54 19.77
CA SER A 585 -20.45 -3.12 19.86
C SER A 585 -19.01 -2.94 20.37
N GLN A 586 -18.30 -1.94 19.84
CA GLN A 586 -16.96 -1.58 20.32
C GLN A 586 -16.98 -0.44 21.36
N VAL A 587 -18.12 0.23 21.54
CA VAL A 587 -18.25 1.40 22.41
C VAL A 587 -18.74 0.99 23.81
N GLY A 588 -18.17 1.59 24.86
CA GLY A 588 -18.62 1.43 26.25
C GLY A 588 -17.61 0.76 27.20
N GLY A 589 -16.49 0.26 26.69
CA GLY A 589 -15.38 -0.29 27.48
C GLY A 589 -14.34 0.76 27.90
N THR A 590 -13.50 0.40 28.87
CA THR A 590 -12.28 1.15 29.23
C THR A 590 -11.07 0.23 29.04
N TRP A 591 -10.02 0.74 28.41
CA TRP A 591 -8.87 -0.06 27.98
C TRP A 591 -7.54 0.62 28.35
N PRO A 592 -6.44 -0.15 28.44
CA PRO A 592 -5.11 0.42 28.65
C PRO A 592 -4.70 1.39 27.52
N THR A 593 -3.86 2.37 27.86
CA THR A 593 -3.41 3.43 26.94
C THR A 593 -2.03 3.14 26.32
N ASP A 594 -1.46 1.97 26.57
CA ASP A 594 -0.12 1.60 26.17
C ASP A 594 0.10 1.76 24.65
N GLY A 595 1.16 2.49 24.29
CA GLY A 595 1.54 2.79 22.92
C GLY A 595 0.61 3.76 22.18
N ARG A 596 -0.24 4.52 22.88
CA ARG A 596 -0.97 5.67 22.29
C ARG A 596 0.00 6.82 22.06
N VAL A 597 -0.25 7.62 21.02
CA VAL A 597 0.62 8.71 20.58
C VAL A 597 0.05 10.05 21.00
N ILE A 598 0.83 10.85 21.72
CA ILE A 598 0.42 12.15 22.27
C ILE A 598 1.25 13.27 21.62
N GLY A 599 0.58 14.18 20.91
CA GLY A 599 1.22 15.36 20.33
C GLY A 599 1.37 16.48 21.34
N ILE A 600 2.60 16.87 21.68
CA ILE A 600 2.91 17.97 22.60
C ILE A 600 3.28 19.21 21.79
N VAL A 601 2.35 20.14 21.64
CA VAL A 601 2.50 21.36 20.83
C VAL A 601 3.14 22.46 21.67
N ILE A 602 4.28 22.99 21.21
CA ILE A 602 5.06 24.01 21.94
C ILE A 602 5.21 25.30 21.12
N GLY A 603 5.28 26.45 21.81
CA GLY A 603 5.61 27.74 21.23
C GLY A 603 7.12 27.99 21.12
N PRO A 604 7.55 29.05 20.39
CA PRO A 604 8.97 29.41 20.28
C PRO A 604 9.63 29.75 21.62
N ASP A 605 8.87 30.28 22.58
CA ASP A 605 9.33 30.66 23.92
C ASP A 605 8.75 29.75 25.03
N GLY A 606 8.54 28.45 24.74
CA GLY A 606 7.93 27.52 25.70
C GLY A 606 8.76 27.27 26.96
N ASP A 607 8.12 26.77 28.01
CA ASP A 607 8.81 26.36 29.25
C ASP A 607 9.42 24.96 29.09
N LEU A 608 10.75 24.90 28.96
CA LEU A 608 11.49 23.63 28.81
C LEU A 608 11.22 22.66 29.96
N ARG A 609 11.08 23.16 31.21
CA ARG A 609 10.82 22.30 32.37
C ARG A 609 9.42 21.71 32.30
N GLY A 610 8.42 22.53 31.99
CA GLY A 610 7.05 22.09 31.79
C GLY A 610 6.91 21.07 30.65
N VAL A 611 7.56 21.32 29.50
CA VAL A 611 7.55 20.39 28.36
C VAL A 611 8.20 19.05 28.73
N SER A 612 9.36 19.09 29.41
CA SER A 612 10.03 17.88 29.87
C SER A 612 9.17 17.10 30.85
N ALA A 613 8.54 17.77 31.82
CA ALA A 613 7.66 17.13 32.79
C ALA A 613 6.44 16.46 32.14
N VAL A 614 5.81 17.11 31.15
CA VAL A 614 4.70 16.52 30.39
C VAL A 614 5.17 15.32 29.58
N ARG A 615 6.33 15.43 28.93
CA ARG A 615 6.93 14.34 28.15
C ARG A 615 7.20 13.11 29.02
N GLU A 616 7.83 13.28 30.18
CA GLU A 616 8.09 12.19 31.13
C GLU A 616 6.78 11.58 31.64
N ALA A 617 5.78 12.40 31.98
CA ALA A 617 4.47 11.88 32.42
C ALA A 617 3.76 11.02 31.35
N VAL A 618 3.94 11.33 30.06
CA VAL A 618 3.41 10.52 28.95
C VAL A 618 4.17 9.20 28.85
N LEU A 619 5.51 9.22 28.96
CA LEU A 619 6.34 8.01 28.95
C LEU A 619 6.06 7.09 30.15
N ASP A 620 5.92 7.65 31.35
CA ASP A 620 5.57 6.93 32.58
C ASP A 620 4.19 6.25 32.50
N ALA A 621 3.32 6.75 31.63
CA ALA A 621 2.01 6.17 31.33
C ALA A 621 2.05 5.18 30.15
N SER A 622 3.23 4.72 29.74
CA SER A 622 3.47 3.82 28.60
C SER A 622 2.99 4.36 27.25
N MET A 623 2.89 5.69 27.09
CA MET A 623 2.50 6.35 25.84
C MET A 623 3.70 6.98 25.13
N VAL A 624 3.53 7.34 23.85
CA VAL A 624 4.60 7.91 23.01
C VAL A 624 4.40 9.42 22.85
N PRO A 625 5.25 10.27 23.46
CA PRO A 625 5.18 11.71 23.27
C PRO A 625 5.91 12.15 22.00
N LEU A 626 5.25 12.94 21.16
CA LEU A 626 5.85 13.61 20.01
C LEU A 626 5.78 15.12 20.17
N VAL A 627 6.93 15.78 20.30
CA VAL A 627 7.00 17.24 20.42
C VAL A 627 6.85 17.88 19.04
N VAL A 628 5.89 18.80 18.96
CA VAL A 628 5.52 19.53 17.75
C VAL A 628 5.81 21.01 17.94
N ALA A 629 6.69 21.58 17.11
CA ALA A 629 7.12 22.98 17.25
C ALA A 629 7.05 23.76 15.92
N PRO A 630 7.28 25.09 15.92
CA PRO A 630 7.33 25.89 14.70
C PRO A 630 8.47 25.51 13.74
N ALA A 631 9.57 24.96 14.27
CA ALA A 631 10.74 24.54 13.51
C ALA A 631 11.32 23.26 14.14
N GLY A 632 12.00 22.45 13.33
CA GLY A 632 12.73 21.27 13.83
C GLY A 632 14.01 21.65 14.59
N GLY A 633 14.76 20.64 15.01
CA GLY A 633 16.00 20.82 15.78
C GLY A 633 15.79 20.49 17.25
N VAL A 634 16.49 21.21 18.13
CA VAL A 634 16.37 21.05 19.58
C VAL A 634 15.65 22.25 20.19
N PHE A 635 14.75 21.97 21.13
CA PHE A 635 14.06 22.96 21.94
C PHE A 635 14.78 23.16 23.28
N GLY A 636 15.03 24.41 23.64
CA GLY A 636 15.79 24.78 24.83
C GLY A 636 17.32 24.79 24.61
N SER A 637 18.07 25.05 25.69
CA SER A 637 19.54 25.07 25.69
C SER A 637 20.07 24.50 27.00
N GLY A 638 21.15 23.72 26.93
CA GLY A 638 21.77 23.09 28.10
C GLY A 638 21.21 21.69 28.40
N GLU A 639 21.34 21.24 29.64
CA GLU A 639 20.82 19.94 30.08
C GLU A 639 19.28 19.93 30.01
N GLY A 640 18.71 18.81 29.53
CA GLY A 640 17.27 18.65 29.38
C GLY A 640 16.67 19.26 28.11
N MET A 641 17.49 19.61 27.11
CA MET A 641 17.01 19.97 25.77
C MET A 641 16.17 18.82 25.17
N VAL A 642 15.13 19.17 24.41
CA VAL A 642 14.22 18.19 23.83
C VAL A 642 14.28 18.28 22.31
N THR A 643 14.59 17.18 21.64
CA THR A 643 14.51 17.10 20.18
C THR A 643 13.07 17.35 19.74
N VAL A 644 12.87 18.16 18.70
CA VAL A 644 11.57 18.37 18.07
C VAL A 644 11.36 17.27 17.02
N GLN A 645 10.32 16.44 17.20
CA GLN A 645 10.04 15.33 16.29
C GLN A 645 9.21 15.72 15.08
N ARG A 646 8.37 16.76 15.20
CA ARG A 646 7.56 17.27 14.09
C ARG A 646 7.52 18.79 14.09
N THR A 647 7.41 19.38 12.91
CA THR A 647 7.00 20.78 12.79
C THR A 647 5.48 20.87 12.60
N TYR A 648 4.91 22.06 12.73
CA TYR A 648 3.50 22.28 12.36
C TYR A 648 3.19 21.89 10.91
N ALA A 649 4.14 22.04 9.98
CA ALA A 649 3.92 21.61 8.60
C ALA A 649 3.95 20.09 8.43
N THR A 650 4.76 19.38 9.20
CA THR A 650 4.95 17.92 9.08
C THR A 650 4.05 17.11 10.00
N ALA A 651 3.21 17.75 10.82
CA ALA A 651 2.24 17.07 11.69
C ALA A 651 0.80 17.36 11.25
N ARG A 652 -0.08 16.36 11.42
CA ARG A 652 -1.53 16.50 11.33
C ARG A 652 -2.19 15.87 12.55
N SER A 653 -3.34 16.40 12.96
CA SER A 653 -4.05 15.91 14.15
C SER A 653 -4.36 14.41 14.09
N VAL A 654 -4.59 13.88 12.87
CA VAL A 654 -4.90 12.47 12.62
C VAL A 654 -3.76 11.50 12.94
N GLU A 655 -2.54 12.02 13.17
CA GLU A 655 -1.39 11.21 13.58
C GLU A 655 -1.34 10.99 15.11
N PHE A 656 -2.22 11.62 15.90
CA PHE A 656 -2.18 11.61 17.36
C PHE A 656 -3.51 11.14 17.95
N ASP A 657 -3.43 10.43 19.09
CA ASP A 657 -4.61 10.04 19.88
C ASP A 657 -5.09 11.18 20.79
N ALA A 658 -4.18 12.07 21.21
CA ALA A 658 -4.50 13.30 21.91
C ALA A 658 -3.44 14.37 21.66
N ILE A 659 -3.83 15.64 21.88
CA ILE A 659 -2.97 16.80 21.70
C ILE A 659 -2.93 17.60 23.00
N LEU A 660 -1.71 17.91 23.46
CA LEU A 660 -1.43 18.75 24.63
C LEU A 660 -0.80 20.06 24.17
N LEU A 661 -1.30 21.20 24.66
CA LEU A 661 -0.75 22.51 24.36
C LEU A 661 0.15 22.97 25.52
N ALA A 662 1.46 22.81 25.37
CA ALA A 662 2.47 23.20 26.35
C ALA A 662 3.01 24.61 26.06
N GLY A 663 2.09 25.58 25.97
CA GLY A 663 2.37 26.98 25.67
C GLY A 663 1.43 27.58 24.62
N THR A 664 1.62 28.85 24.28
CA THR A 664 0.89 29.47 23.16
C THR A 664 1.59 29.12 21.84
N PRO A 665 0.93 28.41 20.90
CA PRO A 665 1.55 28.09 19.62
C PRO A 665 1.94 29.36 18.86
N GLY A 666 3.22 29.50 18.52
CA GLY A 666 3.70 30.59 17.65
C GLY A 666 3.25 30.41 16.19
N VAL A 667 3.58 31.38 15.33
CA VAL A 667 3.40 31.25 13.87
C VAL A 667 4.61 30.48 13.31
N GLY A 668 4.37 29.34 12.65
CA GLY A 668 5.41 28.64 11.90
C GLY A 668 5.99 29.53 10.81
N GLY A 669 7.31 29.51 10.59
CA GLY A 669 7.96 30.31 9.53
C GLY A 669 7.48 29.94 8.11
N ASP A 670 6.83 28.79 7.99
CA ASP A 670 6.21 28.21 6.81
C ASP A 670 4.67 28.35 6.77
N ALA A 671 4.08 29.06 7.72
CA ALA A 671 2.65 29.37 7.78
C ALA A 671 2.26 30.41 6.71
N TYR A 672 2.43 30.04 5.44
CA TYR A 672 1.85 30.77 4.32
C TYR A 672 0.37 30.39 4.26
N GLY A 673 -0.52 31.37 4.46
CA GLY A 673 -1.96 31.13 4.28
C GLY A 673 -2.20 30.50 2.90
N ALA A 674 -2.61 29.24 2.89
CA ALA A 674 -2.94 28.55 1.64
C ALA A 674 -4.06 29.33 0.97
N ARG A 675 -3.82 29.83 -0.26
CA ARG A 675 -4.80 30.58 -1.05
C ARG A 675 -5.99 29.75 -1.54
N ASP A 676 -6.21 28.56 -0.98
CA ASP A 676 -7.30 27.67 -1.36
C ASP A 676 -8.17 27.31 -0.15
N ALA A 677 -8.76 28.34 0.48
CA ALA A 677 -9.96 28.19 1.27
C ALA A 677 -11.15 28.38 0.33
N LYS A 678 -11.69 27.28 -0.23
CA LYS A 678 -12.90 27.30 -1.04
C LYS A 678 -14.13 27.74 -0.21
N ALA A 679 -14.32 29.05 -0.01
CA ALA A 679 -15.60 29.70 0.27
C ALA A 679 -15.50 31.24 0.26
N PHE A 680 -16.08 31.87 -0.79
CA PHE A 680 -16.51 33.30 -0.91
C PHE A 680 -15.48 34.45 -0.74
N PRO A 681 -15.66 35.59 -1.44
CA PRO A 681 -14.73 36.70 -1.38
C PRO A 681 -14.97 37.53 -0.11
N ALA A 682 -14.14 37.35 0.91
CA ALA A 682 -14.04 38.32 2.00
C ALA A 682 -13.12 39.49 1.60
N PRO A 683 -13.47 40.75 1.94
CA PRO A 683 -12.74 41.92 1.50
C PRO A 683 -11.34 41.97 2.12
N ARG A 684 -10.39 42.47 1.32
CA ARG A 684 -8.98 42.67 1.67
C ARG A 684 -8.83 43.33 3.06
N SER A 685 -8.50 42.53 4.07
CA SER A 685 -7.75 43.00 5.22
C SER A 685 -6.62 42.02 5.52
N ARG A 686 -5.38 42.51 5.46
CA ARG A 686 -4.21 41.79 5.94
C ARG A 686 -4.31 41.75 7.47
N ARG A 687 -4.89 40.69 8.02
CA ARG A 687 -4.66 40.30 9.42
C ARG A 687 -3.86 39.00 9.44
N PRO A 688 -2.83 38.89 10.30
CA PRO A 688 -2.13 37.64 10.51
C PRO A 688 -3.11 36.61 11.10
N VAL A 689 -3.14 35.43 10.50
CA VAL A 689 -3.98 34.31 10.95
C VAL A 689 -3.18 33.53 11.98
N THR A 690 -3.72 33.37 13.19
CA THR A 690 -3.19 32.45 14.21
C THR A 690 -3.49 31.01 13.80
N PRO A 691 -2.53 30.06 13.85
CA PRO A 691 -2.74 28.67 13.39
C PRO A 691 -3.77 27.87 14.21
N ALA A 692 -4.13 28.37 15.40
CA ALA A 692 -4.96 27.63 16.36
C ALA A 692 -6.41 27.37 15.89
N SER A 693 -6.96 28.15 14.95
CA SER A 693 -8.38 28.03 14.62
C SER A 693 -8.72 27.08 13.47
N ASP A 694 -7.83 26.92 12.47
CA ASP A 694 -8.18 26.17 11.24
C ASP A 694 -7.37 24.88 11.02
N CYS A 695 -6.18 24.73 11.65
CA CYS A 695 -5.38 23.50 11.53
C CYS A 695 -5.75 22.42 12.55
N TRP A 696 -6.47 22.77 13.63
CA TRP A 696 -6.71 21.87 14.77
C TRP A 696 -8.18 21.70 15.14
N CYS A 697 -9.10 22.44 14.52
CA CYS A 697 -10.53 22.34 14.80
C CYS A 697 -11.35 22.50 13.51
N ARG A 698 -11.65 21.39 12.82
CA ARG A 698 -12.83 21.34 11.97
C ARG A 698 -13.99 20.83 12.80
N ARG A 699 -14.97 21.69 13.03
CA ARG A 699 -16.22 21.34 13.73
C ARG A 699 -17.04 20.36 12.86
N PRO A 700 -17.67 19.33 13.44
CA PRO A 700 -18.68 18.54 12.75
C PRO A 700 -19.93 19.39 12.47
N PHE A 701 -20.58 19.12 11.34
CA PHE A 701 -21.83 19.76 10.94
C PHE A 701 -23.00 19.30 11.82
N GLY A 702 -23.68 20.26 12.45
CA GLY A 702 -25.13 20.32 12.56
C GLY A 702 -25.87 19.47 13.63
N THR A 703 -26.14 20.07 14.79
CA THR A 703 -27.34 19.74 15.58
C THR A 703 -28.10 21.01 15.98
N ALA A 704 -29.42 20.86 16.02
CA ALA A 704 -30.48 21.85 16.10
C ALA A 704 -30.30 23.02 17.10
N ARG A 705 -30.80 24.20 16.70
CA ARG A 705 -31.11 25.33 17.59
C ARG A 705 -32.22 24.96 18.58
N PRO A 706 -32.20 25.60 19.76
CA PRO A 706 -33.42 26.21 20.28
C PRO A 706 -33.26 27.71 20.51
N SER A 707 -34.40 28.39 20.38
CA SER A 707 -34.65 29.82 20.51
C SER A 707 -34.47 30.36 21.92
N ALA A 708 -33.90 31.56 22.07
CA ALA A 708 -34.33 32.55 23.07
C ALA A 708 -33.89 33.97 22.69
N ARG A 709 -34.77 34.94 22.96
CA ARG A 709 -34.72 36.37 22.62
C ARG A 709 -34.00 37.20 23.69
N GLY A 710 -33.44 38.36 23.30
CA GLY A 710 -33.45 39.59 24.13
C GLY A 710 -32.09 40.16 24.57
N PRO A 711 -31.98 41.48 24.84
CA PRO A 711 -31.10 42.33 24.03
C PRO A 711 -30.06 43.21 24.78
N ALA A 712 -29.04 43.62 24.00
CA ALA A 712 -28.35 44.92 23.91
C ALA A 712 -27.83 45.67 25.16
N ALA A 713 -26.54 46.07 25.14
CA ALA A 713 -26.10 47.44 25.47
C ALA A 713 -24.67 47.75 24.97
N ARG A 714 -24.52 48.97 24.46
CA ARG A 714 -23.30 49.65 23.99
C ARG A 714 -22.42 50.10 25.17
N ARG A 715 -21.09 50.27 24.97
CA ARG A 715 -20.41 51.59 25.00
C ARG A 715 -18.88 51.53 24.80
N SER A 716 -18.41 52.68 24.33
CA SER A 716 -17.12 53.17 23.86
C SER A 716 -16.03 53.42 24.91
N SER A 717 -14.77 53.51 24.46
CA SER A 717 -13.88 54.72 24.49
C SER A 717 -12.40 54.31 24.71
N LYS A 718 -11.46 54.65 23.82
CA LYS A 718 -10.60 55.87 23.73
C LYS A 718 -9.12 55.55 24.06
N HIS A 719 -8.27 55.70 23.03
CA HIS A 719 -6.84 56.05 23.06
C HIS A 719 -6.61 57.49 23.61
N PRO A 720 -5.39 58.08 23.71
CA PRO A 720 -4.06 57.70 23.16
C PRO A 720 -2.85 57.95 24.11
N GLY A 721 -1.62 57.70 23.63
CA GLY A 721 -0.43 58.40 24.12
C GLY A 721 0.93 57.78 23.75
N CYS A 722 1.65 58.42 22.82
CA CYS A 722 3.09 58.25 22.56
C CYS A 722 3.69 59.67 22.55
N PRO A 723 4.94 59.88 23.03
CA PRO A 723 6.02 60.32 22.12
C PRO A 723 7.43 59.83 22.57
N SER A 724 8.31 59.31 21.70
CA SER A 724 9.27 59.98 20.81
C SER A 724 10.73 60.09 21.32
N THR A 725 11.68 59.75 20.41
CA THR A 725 12.94 60.45 20.04
C THR A 725 14.36 60.02 20.47
N ARG A 726 15.21 59.93 19.42
CA ARG A 726 16.63 60.34 19.20
C ARG A 726 17.77 59.32 19.46
N ARG A 727 18.51 58.90 18.40
CA ARG A 727 19.84 59.38 17.85
C ARG A 727 21.02 58.66 18.54
N ALA A 728 22.21 58.33 17.99
CA ALA A 728 22.92 58.46 16.70
C ALA A 728 24.27 57.65 16.85
N TRP A 729 24.79 56.88 15.86
CA TRP A 729 25.87 57.17 14.87
C TRP A 729 27.26 56.49 15.07
N TRP A 730 27.96 56.30 13.93
CA TRP A 730 29.34 55.83 13.58
C TRP A 730 29.53 54.30 13.35
N SER A 731 29.77 53.70 12.16
CA SER A 731 30.65 53.90 10.95
C SER A 731 32.13 53.50 11.19
N VAL A 732 32.81 52.62 10.42
CA VAL A 732 33.33 52.84 9.04
C VAL A 732 34.02 51.54 8.46
N THR A 733 33.60 51.18 7.25
CA THR A 733 34.25 50.62 6.01
C THR A 733 35.32 49.49 5.93
N GLN A 734 35.14 48.66 4.88
CA GLN A 734 35.94 48.48 3.63
C GLN A 734 36.35 47.03 3.26
N ALA A 735 36.15 46.68 1.97
CA ALA A 735 36.34 45.37 1.30
C ALA A 735 37.69 45.34 0.50
N PRO A 736 37.99 44.48 -0.54
CA PRO A 736 37.59 43.10 -0.91
C PRO A 736 38.75 42.15 -1.42
N ALA A 737 38.47 40.82 -1.57
CA ALA A 737 39.05 39.78 -2.48
C ALA A 737 40.59 39.41 -2.39
N PRO A 738 41.18 38.38 -3.10
CA PRO A 738 40.67 37.26 -3.95
C PRO A 738 41.38 35.86 -3.74
N TRP A 739 41.08 34.89 -4.62
CA TRP A 739 41.68 33.54 -4.80
C TRP A 739 43.12 33.51 -5.37
N ARG A 740 43.94 32.47 -5.04
CA ARG A 740 44.80 31.63 -5.94
C ARG A 740 45.71 30.59 -5.21
N SER A 741 45.53 29.31 -5.56
CA SER A 741 46.47 28.20 -5.93
C SER A 741 47.93 28.00 -5.39
N SER A 742 48.22 26.70 -5.11
CA SER A 742 49.47 25.88 -5.38
C SER A 742 50.60 25.84 -4.33
N PRO A 743 51.63 24.94 -4.35
CA PRO A 743 51.93 23.68 -5.13
C PRO A 743 52.60 22.51 -4.30
N VAL A 744 53.22 21.51 -5.01
CA VAL A 744 54.43 20.65 -4.67
C VAL A 744 54.14 19.13 -4.50
N CYS A 745 54.84 18.10 -5.06
CA CYS A 745 56.00 17.91 -5.96
C CYS A 745 56.14 16.41 -6.41
N TRP A 746 56.75 16.16 -7.59
CA TRP A 746 57.85 15.20 -7.98
C TRP A 746 57.82 13.70 -7.53
N ALA A 747 58.32 12.67 -8.24
CA ALA A 747 59.05 12.48 -9.49
C ALA A 747 59.34 10.97 -9.77
N SER A 748 60.06 10.70 -10.88
CA SER A 748 60.90 9.53 -11.24
C SER A 748 60.23 8.44 -12.09
N ILE A 749 60.56 8.20 -13.39
CA ILE A 749 61.82 7.85 -14.12
C ILE A 749 61.99 6.32 -14.34
N ALA A 750 62.09 6.01 -15.64
CA ALA A 750 62.87 4.95 -16.32
C ALA A 750 62.36 3.50 -16.46
N ARG A 751 62.16 3.17 -17.75
CA ARG A 751 62.78 2.11 -18.58
C ARG A 751 62.47 0.63 -18.28
N GLY A 752 62.04 -0.06 -19.34
CA GLY A 752 62.15 -1.51 -19.48
C GLY A 752 61.47 -2.04 -20.73
N THR A 753 62.22 -2.16 -21.81
CA THR A 753 61.88 -2.74 -23.13
C THR A 753 62.02 -4.27 -23.17
N GLY A 754 61.27 -4.95 -24.07
CA GLY A 754 61.58 -6.29 -24.60
C GLY A 754 60.34 -7.19 -24.71
N SER A 755 59.79 -7.47 -25.91
CA SER A 755 60.09 -8.65 -26.78
C SER A 755 59.81 -10.00 -26.12
N GLY A 756 59.10 -10.98 -26.66
CA GLY A 756 58.47 -11.22 -27.96
C GLY A 756 58.13 -12.73 -28.10
N LEU A 757 57.16 -13.04 -28.96
CA LEU A 757 56.96 -14.23 -29.82
C LEU A 757 57.10 -15.71 -29.33
N CYS A 758 56.06 -16.53 -29.57
CA CYS A 758 56.01 -17.83 -30.33
C CYS A 758 54.68 -18.56 -30.01
N GLU A 759 53.70 -18.73 -30.92
CA GLU A 759 53.51 -19.65 -32.07
C GLU A 759 53.08 -21.12 -31.78
N ARG A 760 51.95 -21.50 -32.44
CA ARG A 760 51.51 -22.80 -33.01
C ARG A 760 51.02 -23.96 -32.12
N SER A 761 49.82 -24.48 -32.41
CA SER A 761 49.60 -25.56 -33.41
C SER A 761 48.13 -26.02 -33.47
N ALA A 762 47.75 -26.59 -34.62
CA ALA A 762 46.44 -27.13 -34.96
C ALA A 762 46.60 -28.56 -35.52
N SER A 763 45.60 -29.43 -35.34
CA SER A 763 45.30 -30.66 -36.14
C SER A 763 44.10 -31.39 -35.48
N GLU A 764 43.20 -32.17 -36.09
CA GLU A 764 42.79 -32.57 -37.45
C GLU A 764 41.48 -33.41 -37.27
N ARG A 765 40.62 -33.45 -38.30
CA ARG A 765 39.43 -34.35 -38.47
C ARG A 765 39.91 -35.70 -39.13
N PRO A 766 39.12 -36.76 -39.53
CA PRO A 766 37.70 -36.78 -40.02
C PRO A 766 36.85 -38.10 -40.00
N GLY A 767 35.60 -37.99 -40.53
CA GLY A 767 34.79 -39.05 -41.21
C GLY A 767 33.51 -39.49 -40.47
N ARG A 768 32.32 -39.77 -41.03
CA ARG A 768 31.70 -39.89 -42.38
C ARG A 768 30.13 -39.79 -42.24
N ARG A 769 29.41 -39.46 -43.33
CA ARG A 769 27.91 -39.38 -43.51
C ARG A 769 27.26 -40.77 -43.84
N PRO A 770 25.95 -40.98 -44.20
CA PRO A 770 24.79 -40.06 -44.45
C PRO A 770 23.33 -40.50 -44.05
N GLY A 771 22.39 -39.52 -44.02
CA GLY A 771 21.06 -39.55 -44.69
C GLY A 771 19.80 -40.11 -43.98
N PHE A 772 18.74 -39.28 -43.79
CA PHE A 772 17.37 -39.39 -44.35
C PHE A 772 16.35 -38.45 -43.64
N ALA A 773 15.32 -38.00 -44.36
CA ALA A 773 14.21 -37.10 -43.98
C ALA A 773 13.15 -37.76 -43.04
N PRO A 774 12.14 -37.03 -42.50
CA PRO A 774 10.84 -36.84 -43.19
C PRO A 774 10.08 -35.51 -42.82
N ASP A 775 9.32 -34.92 -43.75
CA ASP A 775 7.84 -34.94 -43.94
C ASP A 775 7.08 -33.71 -43.41
N THR A 776 6.38 -33.06 -44.34
CA THR A 776 5.37 -32.01 -44.14
C THR A 776 4.00 -32.55 -44.52
N ALA A 777 3.03 -32.48 -43.62
CA ALA A 777 1.61 -32.67 -43.90
C ALA A 777 0.83 -31.42 -43.46
N GLY A 778 0.02 -30.87 -44.36
CA GLY A 778 -0.84 -29.71 -44.10
C GLY A 778 -2.25 -30.11 -43.68
N LEU A 779 -3.06 -29.11 -43.32
CA LEU A 779 -4.51 -29.09 -43.48
C LEU A 779 -5.04 -27.65 -43.34
N SER A 780 -5.90 -27.27 -44.30
CA SER A 780 -6.57 -25.99 -44.49
C SER A 780 -7.83 -25.84 -43.64
N TYR A 781 -8.24 -24.61 -43.30
CA TYR A 781 -9.67 -24.27 -43.18
C TYR A 781 -9.94 -22.82 -43.59
N ALA A 782 -10.96 -22.65 -44.44
CA ALA A 782 -11.46 -21.40 -44.98
C ALA A 782 -12.69 -20.90 -44.18
N GLY A 783 -12.91 -19.58 -44.15
CA GLY A 783 -14.24 -19.01 -43.90
C GLY A 783 -14.27 -17.74 -43.06
N SER A 784 -14.25 -16.55 -43.69
CA SER A 784 -14.59 -15.28 -43.04
C SER A 784 -15.73 -14.59 -43.80
N ARG A 785 -16.89 -14.44 -43.14
CA ARG A 785 -18.05 -13.65 -43.58
C ARG A 785 -17.82 -12.15 -43.31
N PRO A 786 -18.46 -11.21 -44.06
CA PRO A 786 -18.22 -9.78 -43.93
C PRO A 786 -19.06 -9.13 -42.82
N PHE A 787 -18.44 -8.27 -42.02
CA PHE A 787 -19.13 -7.43 -41.02
C PHE A 787 -19.77 -6.19 -41.67
N ARG A 788 -21.05 -5.94 -41.34
CA ARG A 788 -21.85 -4.79 -41.79
C ARG A 788 -21.32 -3.46 -41.23
N ARG A 789 -21.30 -2.42 -42.09
CA ARG A 789 -21.03 -1.02 -41.72
C ARG A 789 -22.15 -0.46 -40.83
N ARG A 790 -21.79 0.15 -39.68
CA ARG A 790 -22.65 1.09 -38.91
C ARG A 790 -22.47 2.52 -39.43
N PRO A 791 -23.50 3.39 -39.39
CA PRO A 791 -23.39 4.79 -39.83
C PRO A 791 -22.65 5.64 -38.78
N PRO A 792 -22.05 6.78 -39.18
CA PRO A 792 -21.21 7.57 -38.27
C PRO A 792 -22.07 8.36 -37.27
N ARG A 793 -21.71 8.27 -35.98
CA ARG A 793 -22.24 9.11 -34.91
C ARG A 793 -21.75 10.55 -35.08
N ARG A 794 -22.66 11.52 -34.91
CA ARG A 794 -22.35 12.96 -34.82
C ARG A 794 -21.36 13.20 -33.67
N LEU A 795 -20.25 13.88 -33.96
CA LEU A 795 -19.30 14.38 -32.96
C LEU A 795 -19.92 15.57 -32.21
N VAL A 796 -20.08 15.42 -30.90
CA VAL A 796 -20.33 16.51 -29.96
C VAL A 796 -18.99 17.20 -29.68
N THR A 797 -18.89 18.48 -30.03
CA THR A 797 -17.73 19.33 -29.76
C THR A 797 -17.71 19.76 -28.29
N GLN A 798 -17.00 19.03 -27.43
CA GLN A 798 -16.60 19.51 -26.11
C GLN A 798 -15.08 19.74 -26.08
N GLY A 799 -14.69 21.01 -25.99
CA GLY A 799 -13.48 21.49 -25.29
C GLY A 799 -12.13 20.88 -25.67
N MET A 800 -11.79 20.76 -26.95
CA MET A 800 -10.41 20.43 -27.34
C MET A 800 -9.47 21.57 -26.91
N THR A 801 -8.56 21.29 -25.97
CA THR A 801 -7.56 22.27 -25.55
C THR A 801 -6.46 22.37 -26.60
N MET A 802 -6.26 23.60 -27.06
CA MET A 802 -5.20 24.02 -27.96
C MET A 802 -3.83 23.58 -27.46
N GLN A 803 -3.08 22.90 -28.33
CA GLN A 803 -1.71 22.47 -28.08
C GLN A 803 -0.75 23.43 -28.83
N THR A 804 -0.77 23.52 -30.16
CA THR A 804 0.26 24.31 -30.89
C THR A 804 -0.11 25.79 -31.07
N PHE A 805 0.83 26.73 -30.84
CA PHE A 805 0.58 28.18 -30.96
C PHE A 805 1.38 28.84 -32.11
N LEU A 806 0.67 29.25 -33.16
CA LEU A 806 1.17 30.01 -34.32
C LEU A 806 0.42 31.34 -34.48
N PRO A 807 0.69 32.35 -33.62
CA PRO A 807 0.05 33.67 -33.74
C PRO A 807 0.45 34.43 -35.01
N PHE A 808 1.49 33.99 -35.72
CA PHE A 808 1.98 34.58 -36.98
C PHE A 808 2.29 33.49 -38.01
N PRO A 809 2.29 33.81 -39.32
CA PRO A 809 2.71 32.87 -40.37
C PRO A 809 4.21 32.54 -40.28
N ASP A 810 5.01 33.46 -39.75
CA ASP A 810 6.43 33.27 -39.49
C ASP A 810 6.66 32.50 -38.18
N PHE A 811 7.49 31.44 -38.22
CA PHE A 811 7.74 30.56 -37.08
C PHE A 811 8.57 31.26 -36.00
N ALA A 812 9.56 32.06 -36.37
CA ALA A 812 10.39 32.80 -35.42
C ALA A 812 9.57 33.87 -34.70
N ALA A 813 8.75 34.65 -35.41
CA ALA A 813 7.81 35.62 -34.85
C ALA A 813 6.76 34.95 -33.97
N SER A 814 6.27 33.76 -34.37
CA SER A 814 5.37 32.96 -33.54
C SER A 814 6.00 32.53 -32.23
N ALA A 815 7.24 32.05 -32.25
CA ALA A 815 7.97 31.68 -31.05
C ALA A 815 8.28 32.89 -30.15
N ALA A 816 8.74 34.00 -30.74
CA ALA A 816 9.07 35.23 -30.01
C ALA A 816 7.87 35.86 -29.30
N ALA A 817 6.65 35.64 -29.80
CA ALA A 817 5.43 36.18 -29.20
C ALA A 817 4.96 35.42 -27.95
N LEU A 818 5.52 34.25 -27.64
CA LEU A 818 5.06 33.40 -26.54
C LEU A 818 5.71 33.81 -25.21
N ASP A 819 4.91 33.82 -24.14
CA ASP A 819 5.43 33.93 -22.78
C ASP A 819 6.28 32.69 -22.40
N PRO A 820 7.15 32.79 -21.36
CA PRO A 820 8.06 31.70 -20.99
C PRO A 820 7.36 30.36 -20.72
N ARG A 821 6.14 30.37 -20.17
CA ARG A 821 5.40 29.14 -19.85
C ARG A 821 4.92 28.45 -21.12
N ARG A 822 4.35 29.18 -22.08
CA ARG A 822 3.89 28.58 -23.35
C ARG A 822 5.05 28.26 -24.28
N LEU A 823 6.09 29.10 -24.32
CA LEU A 823 7.33 28.81 -25.06
C LEU A 823 7.98 27.49 -24.60
N GLY A 824 8.11 27.29 -23.29
CA GLY A 824 8.66 26.05 -22.72
C GLY A 824 7.79 24.81 -22.96
N LYS A 825 6.48 24.98 -23.19
CA LYS A 825 5.58 23.88 -23.59
C LYS A 825 5.70 23.55 -25.07
N GLN A 826 5.78 24.56 -25.95
CA GLN A 826 5.85 24.35 -27.39
C GLN A 826 7.08 23.53 -27.84
N ARG A 827 8.23 23.65 -27.15
CA ARG A 827 9.42 22.83 -27.44
C ARG A 827 9.21 21.34 -27.20
N VAL A 828 8.53 20.99 -26.10
CA VAL A 828 8.21 19.58 -25.75
C VAL A 828 7.11 19.07 -26.67
N GLU A 829 6.13 19.91 -26.95
CA GLU A 829 5.00 19.55 -27.79
C GLU A 829 5.41 19.28 -29.24
N ALA A 830 6.25 20.14 -29.84
CA ALA A 830 6.78 19.90 -31.18
C ALA A 830 7.44 18.53 -31.30
N LEU A 831 8.20 18.10 -30.27
CA LEU A 831 8.81 16.78 -30.20
C LEU A 831 7.77 15.66 -30.07
N GLN A 832 6.75 15.83 -29.23
CA GLN A 832 5.67 14.84 -29.08
C GLN A 832 4.85 14.69 -30.36
N LEU A 833 4.58 15.79 -31.07
CA LEU A 833 3.88 15.78 -32.34
C LEU A 833 4.72 15.08 -33.42
N LEU A 834 6.01 15.37 -33.49
CA LEU A 834 6.93 14.69 -34.41
C LEU A 834 6.98 13.19 -34.14
N ARG A 835 7.07 12.77 -32.88
CA ARG A 835 7.00 11.34 -32.50
C ARG A 835 5.66 10.71 -32.87
N GLY A 836 4.56 11.45 -32.71
CA GLY A 836 3.24 11.01 -33.18
C GLY A 836 3.15 10.79 -34.69
N LEU A 837 3.95 11.51 -35.49
CA LEU A 837 4.03 11.33 -36.94
C LEU A 837 4.99 10.20 -37.34
N MET A 838 6.14 10.10 -36.67
CA MET A 838 7.30 9.34 -37.14
C MET A 838 7.53 8.02 -36.41
N VAL A 839 7.16 7.91 -35.13
CA VAL A 839 7.47 6.74 -34.29
C VAL A 839 6.30 5.74 -34.28
N PRO A 840 6.49 4.50 -34.74
CA PRO A 840 5.46 3.47 -34.68
C PRO A 840 4.99 3.20 -33.24
N GLY A 841 3.67 3.09 -33.04
CA GLY A 841 3.09 2.79 -31.72
C GLY A 841 3.00 3.97 -30.75
N TYR A 842 3.43 5.18 -31.13
CA TYR A 842 3.32 6.35 -30.26
C TYR A 842 1.85 6.77 -30.05
N GLY A 843 1.41 6.86 -28.78
CA GLY A 843 0.00 6.99 -28.41
C GLY A 843 -0.74 8.24 -28.91
N TRP A 844 -0.03 9.24 -29.44
CA TRP A 844 -0.61 10.51 -29.90
C TRP A 844 -0.94 10.54 -31.41
N ARG A 845 -0.74 9.44 -32.14
CA ARG A 845 -0.87 9.38 -33.61
C ARG A 845 -2.22 9.87 -34.17
N HIS A 846 -3.30 9.79 -33.39
CA HIS A 846 -4.65 10.23 -33.79
C HIS A 846 -5.03 11.63 -33.27
N HIS A 847 -4.15 12.29 -32.52
CA HIS A 847 -4.42 13.60 -31.95
C HIS A 847 -4.62 14.64 -33.08
N PRO A 848 -5.61 15.55 -33.00
CA PRO A 848 -5.87 16.51 -34.08
C PRO A 848 -4.70 17.47 -34.36
N ALA A 849 -3.89 17.80 -33.35
CA ALA A 849 -2.63 18.53 -33.54
C ALA A 849 -1.56 17.69 -34.27
N VAL A 850 -1.56 16.36 -34.16
CA VAL A 850 -0.68 15.51 -35.00
C VAL A 850 -1.17 15.53 -36.45
N ARG A 851 -2.48 15.40 -36.64
CA ARG A 851 -3.11 15.35 -37.97
C ARG A 851 -2.98 16.63 -38.80
N MET A 852 -2.84 17.80 -38.16
CA MET A 852 -2.62 19.06 -38.90
C MET A 852 -1.21 19.18 -39.50
N TRP A 853 -0.24 18.44 -38.95
CA TRP A 853 1.16 18.45 -39.38
C TRP A 853 1.54 17.24 -40.24
N THR A 854 0.62 16.29 -40.48
CA THR A 854 0.83 15.15 -41.38
C THR A 854 1.19 15.63 -42.79
N GLY A 855 2.30 15.15 -43.35
CA GLY A 855 2.83 15.57 -44.64
C GLY A 855 3.65 16.86 -44.61
N TYR A 856 3.86 17.44 -43.42
CA TYR A 856 4.62 18.67 -43.19
C TYR A 856 5.62 18.51 -42.02
N GLU A 857 6.18 17.32 -41.87
CA GLU A 857 7.05 16.94 -40.76
C GLU A 857 8.28 17.85 -40.66
N GLU A 858 8.90 18.21 -41.79
CA GLU A 858 10.07 19.11 -41.82
C GLU A 858 9.71 20.53 -41.36
N ALA A 859 8.52 21.02 -41.70
CA ALA A 859 8.03 22.33 -41.25
C ALA A 859 7.76 22.33 -39.74
N LEU A 860 7.23 21.23 -39.19
CA LEU A 860 7.07 21.05 -37.75
C LEU A 860 8.42 21.06 -37.02
N VAL A 861 9.43 20.37 -37.56
CA VAL A 861 10.79 20.37 -37.01
C VAL A 861 11.39 21.79 -37.06
N ARG A 862 11.25 22.50 -38.18
CA ARG A 862 11.69 23.89 -38.31
C ARG A 862 11.04 24.80 -37.27
N TYR A 863 9.73 24.69 -37.07
CA TYR A 863 9.02 25.42 -36.00
C TYR A 863 9.56 25.06 -34.60
N GLY A 864 9.73 23.77 -34.30
CA GLY A 864 10.28 23.32 -33.03
C GLY A 864 11.69 23.85 -32.75
N LEU A 865 12.54 23.93 -33.78
CA LEU A 865 13.88 24.50 -33.69
C LEU A 865 13.85 26.02 -33.45
N GLU A 866 12.93 26.77 -34.06
CA GLU A 866 12.75 28.20 -33.75
C GLU A 866 12.32 28.42 -32.30
N VAL A 867 11.42 27.59 -31.78
CA VAL A 867 11.00 27.64 -30.37
C VAL A 867 12.20 27.35 -29.44
N CYS A 868 13.04 26.38 -29.77
CA CYS A 868 14.26 26.07 -29.00
C CYS A 868 15.30 27.21 -29.09
N CYS A 869 15.42 27.87 -30.25
CA CYS A 869 16.28 29.03 -30.44
C CYS A 869 15.86 30.20 -29.53
N VAL A 870 14.57 30.58 -29.54
CA VAL A 870 14.06 31.64 -28.65
C VAL A 870 14.17 31.24 -27.17
N TRP A 871 13.98 29.96 -26.84
CA TRP A 871 14.14 29.44 -25.48
C TRP A 871 15.58 29.58 -24.96
N THR A 872 16.56 29.21 -25.78
CA THR A 872 17.99 29.29 -25.43
C THR A 872 18.51 30.73 -25.42
N ALA A 873 18.06 31.57 -26.36
CA ALA A 873 18.37 33.01 -26.37
C ALA A 873 17.89 33.72 -25.08
N ALA A 874 16.87 33.20 -24.41
CA ALA A 874 16.40 33.67 -23.12
C ALA A 874 17.16 33.09 -21.90
N GLY A 875 18.32 32.47 -22.11
CA GLY A 875 19.23 31.98 -21.07
C GLY A 875 18.82 30.65 -20.43
N ARG A 876 17.97 29.86 -21.09
CA ARG A 876 17.45 28.59 -20.56
C ARG A 876 18.04 27.39 -21.30
N ALA A 877 18.35 26.31 -20.57
CA ALA A 877 18.86 25.09 -21.16
C ALA A 877 17.80 24.41 -22.04
N ASP A 878 18.19 23.95 -23.23
CA ASP A 878 17.34 23.18 -24.11
C ASP A 878 17.69 21.68 -24.10
N THR A 879 16.64 20.86 -24.15
CA THR A 879 16.72 19.40 -24.21
C THR A 879 15.96 18.83 -25.41
N CYS A 880 15.32 19.68 -26.23
CA CYS A 880 14.40 19.26 -27.28
C CYS A 880 15.00 19.33 -28.68
N ALA A 881 15.84 20.32 -29.01
CA ALA A 881 16.37 20.51 -30.36
C ALA A 881 17.16 19.30 -30.87
N GLY A 882 18.03 18.72 -30.04
CA GLY A 882 18.79 17.51 -30.39
C GLY A 882 17.90 16.30 -30.66
N SER A 883 16.83 16.14 -29.88
CA SER A 883 15.86 15.05 -30.05
C SER A 883 15.01 15.24 -31.31
N LEU A 884 14.57 16.47 -31.60
CA LEU A 884 13.85 16.82 -32.82
C LEU A 884 14.66 16.47 -34.07
N MET A 885 15.96 16.80 -34.07
CA MET A 885 16.85 16.46 -35.18
C MET A 885 17.09 14.96 -35.29
N THR A 886 17.30 14.28 -34.16
CA THR A 886 17.52 12.83 -34.13
C THR A 886 16.30 12.07 -34.66
N ASP A 887 15.11 12.38 -34.15
CA ASP A 887 13.87 11.71 -34.54
C ASP A 887 13.51 12.01 -36.02
N PHE A 888 13.83 13.20 -36.53
CA PHE A 888 13.61 13.53 -37.95
C PHE A 888 14.59 12.83 -38.90
N THR A 889 15.90 12.85 -38.57
CA THR A 889 16.96 12.28 -39.42
C THR A 889 16.96 10.76 -39.43
N ALA A 890 16.53 10.10 -38.35
CA ALA A 890 16.37 8.64 -38.27
C ALA A 890 15.47 8.06 -39.37
N HIS A 891 14.58 8.88 -39.95
CA HIS A 891 13.62 8.47 -40.98
C HIS A 891 13.84 9.16 -42.34
N ARG A 892 14.80 10.10 -42.46
CA ARG A 892 15.22 10.74 -43.71
C ARG A 892 16.73 11.00 -43.69
N ALA A 893 17.49 10.01 -44.14
CA ALA A 893 18.93 9.90 -43.90
C ALA A 893 19.84 10.92 -44.63
N ASP A 894 19.33 11.89 -45.40
CA ASP A 894 20.18 12.72 -46.27
C ASP A 894 19.80 14.22 -46.38
N VAL A 895 18.95 14.76 -45.50
CA VAL A 895 18.48 16.15 -45.64
C VAL A 895 18.51 16.90 -44.31
N GLY A 896 19.36 17.93 -44.21
CA GLY A 896 19.28 18.90 -43.12
C GLY A 896 17.96 19.68 -43.17
N VAL A 897 17.46 20.16 -42.04
CA VAL A 897 16.19 20.89 -41.98
C VAL A 897 16.31 22.24 -42.69
N ARG A 898 15.55 22.44 -43.78
CA ARG A 898 15.56 23.68 -44.56
C ARG A 898 15.00 24.86 -43.77
N THR A 899 15.36 26.08 -44.17
CA THR A 899 14.78 27.29 -43.60
C THR A 899 13.31 27.43 -44.02
N GLN A 900 12.52 28.20 -43.26
CA GLN A 900 11.12 28.41 -43.59
C GLN A 900 10.93 29.05 -44.98
N GLU A 901 11.82 29.97 -45.37
CA GLU A 901 11.80 30.61 -46.70
C GLU A 901 12.03 29.60 -47.81
N ARG A 902 12.93 28.63 -47.58
CA ARG A 902 13.21 27.58 -48.55
C ARG A 902 12.04 26.60 -48.67
N LEU A 903 11.44 26.20 -47.54
CA LEU A 903 10.22 25.39 -47.54
C LEU A 903 9.05 26.12 -48.23
N ALA A 904 8.96 27.44 -48.10
CA ALA A 904 7.97 28.26 -48.80
C ALA A 904 8.20 28.25 -50.31
N ALA A 905 9.44 28.47 -50.75
CA ALA A 905 9.82 28.48 -52.16
C ALA A 905 9.58 27.13 -52.86
N ASP A 906 9.75 26.03 -52.12
CA ASP A 906 9.52 24.66 -52.62
C ASP A 906 8.04 24.24 -52.52
N GLY A 907 7.14 25.07 -51.98
CA GLY A 907 5.72 24.75 -51.82
C GLY A 907 5.45 23.65 -50.77
N GLU A 908 6.34 23.54 -49.78
CA GLU A 908 6.33 22.50 -48.74
C GLU A 908 5.90 23.03 -47.36
N LEU A 909 5.48 24.29 -47.26
CA LEU A 909 4.81 24.78 -46.07
C LEU A 909 3.33 24.35 -46.04
N PRO A 910 2.76 24.14 -44.83
CA PRO A 910 1.34 23.88 -44.72
C PRO A 910 0.50 25.04 -45.31
N PRO A 911 -0.50 24.77 -46.17
CA PRO A 911 -1.28 25.82 -46.83
C PRO A 911 -2.08 26.67 -45.85
N TRP A 912 -2.45 26.08 -44.69
CA TRP A 912 -3.14 26.79 -43.62
C TRP A 912 -2.27 27.84 -42.92
N LEU A 913 -0.94 27.80 -43.09
CA LEU A 913 -0.04 28.84 -42.60
C LEU A 913 -0.21 30.17 -43.35
N GLY A 914 -0.85 30.15 -44.52
CA GLY A 914 -1.24 31.36 -45.26
C GLY A 914 -2.58 31.95 -44.83
N ASN A 915 -3.33 31.33 -43.91
CA ASN A 915 -4.70 31.72 -43.57
C ASN A 915 -4.73 32.76 -42.43
N PRO A 916 -5.15 34.02 -42.67
CA PRO A 916 -5.20 35.04 -41.61
C PRO A 916 -6.17 34.71 -40.47
N ALA A 917 -7.27 34.00 -40.76
CA ALA A 917 -8.25 33.60 -39.75
C ALA A 917 -7.68 32.55 -38.78
N PHE A 918 -6.80 31.67 -39.28
CA PHE A 918 -6.08 30.70 -38.45
C PHE A 918 -5.24 31.43 -37.39
N HIS A 919 -4.31 32.31 -37.80
CA HIS A 919 -3.47 33.07 -36.87
C HIS A 919 -4.28 33.95 -35.90
N ARG A 920 -5.36 34.57 -36.37
CA ARG A 920 -6.24 35.38 -35.52
C ARG A 920 -6.92 34.54 -34.43
N SER A 921 -7.29 33.29 -34.71
CA SER A 921 -7.84 32.37 -33.72
C SER A 921 -6.79 31.92 -32.68
N HIS A 922 -5.52 31.76 -33.08
CA HIS A 922 -4.42 31.46 -32.17
C HIS A 922 -4.11 32.63 -31.23
N ARG A 923 -4.13 33.87 -31.74
CA ARG A 923 -4.00 35.09 -30.92
C ARG A 923 -5.13 35.21 -29.89
N SER A 924 -6.36 34.91 -30.30
CA SER A 924 -7.53 34.87 -29.38
C SER A 924 -7.36 33.80 -28.29
N ALA A 925 -6.87 32.61 -28.66
CA ALA A 925 -6.60 31.54 -27.71
C ALA A 925 -5.48 31.90 -26.70
N LEU A 926 -4.42 32.58 -27.14
CA LEU A 926 -3.37 33.06 -26.26
C LEU A 926 -3.89 34.11 -25.28
N ARG A 927 -4.72 35.05 -25.74
CA ARG A 927 -5.39 36.02 -24.86
C ARG A 927 -6.25 35.35 -23.79
N ARG A 928 -7.05 34.32 -24.13
CA ARG A 928 -7.80 33.55 -23.10
C ARG A 928 -6.90 32.90 -22.06
N LYS A 929 -5.71 32.46 -22.47
CA LYS A 929 -4.78 31.75 -21.59
C LYS A 929 -4.06 32.71 -20.66
N ASP A 930 -3.75 33.92 -21.10
CA ASP A 930 -3.06 34.94 -20.30
C ASP A 930 -3.42 36.37 -20.75
N PRO A 931 -4.58 36.90 -20.34
CA PRO A 931 -5.03 38.21 -20.81
C PRO A 931 -4.03 39.32 -20.48
N GLY A 932 -3.36 39.23 -19.32
CA GLY A 932 -2.38 40.23 -18.87
C GLY A 932 -1.13 40.31 -19.75
N PHE A 933 -0.66 39.18 -20.29
CA PHE A 933 0.52 39.16 -21.16
C PHE A 933 0.16 39.46 -22.63
N TYR A 934 -0.94 38.90 -23.14
CA TYR A 934 -1.25 38.94 -24.58
C TYR A 934 -2.19 40.07 -25.01
N ALA A 935 -2.95 40.70 -24.11
CA ALA A 935 -3.81 41.83 -24.49
C ALA A 935 -3.01 43.03 -25.07
N PRO A 936 -1.84 43.40 -24.52
CA PRO A 936 -1.00 44.45 -25.12
C PRO A 936 -0.38 44.04 -26.47
N LEU A 937 -0.10 42.74 -26.67
CA LEU A 937 0.49 42.22 -27.90
C LEU A 937 -0.53 42.07 -29.04
N PHE A 938 -1.79 41.79 -28.70
CA PHE A 938 -2.88 41.57 -29.66
C PHE A 938 -4.13 42.40 -29.30
N PRO A 939 -4.03 43.74 -29.30
CA PRO A 939 -5.11 44.61 -28.84
C PRO A 939 -6.41 44.42 -29.63
N ASP A 940 -6.29 44.17 -30.94
CA ASP A 940 -7.42 44.11 -31.89
C ASP A 940 -8.07 42.71 -32.05
N VAL A 941 -7.72 41.76 -31.17
CA VAL A 941 -8.20 40.37 -31.25
C VAL A 941 -9.10 40.03 -30.06
N PRO A 942 -10.41 39.79 -30.25
CA PRO A 942 -11.33 39.36 -29.18
C PRO A 942 -10.89 38.06 -28.51
N GLU A 943 -11.23 37.88 -27.24
CA GLU A 943 -10.84 36.68 -26.46
C GLU A 943 -11.77 35.49 -26.69
N ASP A 944 -12.85 35.63 -27.44
CA ASP A 944 -13.91 34.63 -27.59
C ASP A 944 -14.02 34.06 -29.01
N LEU A 945 -13.04 34.32 -29.89
CA LEU A 945 -13.07 33.78 -31.25
C LEU A 945 -12.99 32.24 -31.23
N PRO A 946 -13.82 31.55 -32.04
CA PRO A 946 -13.73 30.11 -32.19
C PRO A 946 -12.38 29.72 -32.78
N TYR A 947 -11.87 28.58 -32.33
CA TYR A 947 -10.60 28.07 -32.83
C TYR A 947 -10.75 27.52 -34.26
N VAL A 948 -9.84 27.91 -35.16
CA VAL A 948 -9.85 27.45 -36.54
C VAL A 948 -8.92 26.24 -36.66
N TRP A 949 -9.50 25.04 -36.75
CA TRP A 949 -8.74 23.83 -37.07
C TRP A 949 -8.50 23.75 -38.59
N PRO A 950 -7.25 23.54 -39.04
CA PRO A 950 -6.98 23.28 -40.44
C PRO A 950 -7.58 21.93 -40.85
N ALA A 951 -8.20 21.87 -42.03
CA ALA A 951 -8.65 20.59 -42.58
C ALA A 951 -7.42 19.73 -42.90
N SER A 952 -7.41 18.47 -42.48
CA SER A 952 -6.34 17.53 -42.85
C SER A 952 -6.39 17.32 -44.36
N ASP A 953 -5.35 17.73 -45.08
CA ASP A 953 -5.19 17.38 -46.49
C ASP A 953 -4.90 15.88 -46.57
N ARG A 954 -5.89 15.08 -46.98
CA ARG A 954 -5.78 13.61 -47.05
C ARG A 954 -5.11 13.13 -48.35
N SER A 955 -4.61 14.04 -49.17
CA SER A 955 -4.01 13.73 -50.47
C SER A 955 -2.49 13.57 -50.45
N ARG A 956 -1.82 13.79 -49.31
CA ARG A 956 -0.39 13.58 -49.09
C ARG A 956 -0.11 12.51 -48.05
#